data_AF-A0A817WP73-F1
#
_entry.id   AF-A0A817WP73-F1
#
_cell.length_a   1.000
_cell.length_b   1.000
_cell.length_c   1.000
_cell.angle_alpha   90.00
_cell.angle_beta   90.00
_cell.angle_gamma   90.00
#
_symmetry.space_group_name_H-M   'P 1'
#
loop_
_entity.id
_entity.type
_entity.pdbx_description
1 polymer ?
#
loop_
_entity_poly.entity_id
_entity_poly.type
_entity_poly.pdbx_seq_one_letter_code
_entity_poly.pdbx_strand_id
1 'polypeptide(L)'
;MDVIHMTACIRPKVLLIDEVDVFLSEKYYGGMYTSAVYLKDSSINTLLDTLWKNRNLRALNAVKVTPAYQACATRFSNWIFLFDEAIKDMLAALQSFQSSTYIIQNDKIVYVEGESIAENVVRGYDTIWAYYFENEKGFISQSSLETNVGIIINCGTFSYAEMPHEFAYITGVTGTLKTLAEPEKNILQKVYEIHKNTYMPSVFGKSNRNYNPTNDVEAVNKSEYFMRIRGEIDAICNAQRAIFVFFELEEKLMSFYNSSELSSIKQNVQIITEKVSTKERELCIKRAATGGKATLLTRTFGRGTDFICRNRQVLANGGIHVLQTFFSEELSEEYQIMGRGARQGDRGSYRMILLDCDLERFLGADWDKKISKITGSTLYDTLNKARNALYESKCAAKEVGIEQCRHEHQVSKSFMDALLEGKMDIVKKVLTEKNRGANIASGISRTLLLMDATGSMKSLLSATKDTVCTMFERASAVLEEKGISKDAFSMQFAVYRNYNCRDNKILEVSPWETKASNLRTFINRIGPEGGKGHEAIEIGLWHAVKESERQDEISQVILIGDAPANTKTNVAKNRAQFGEAYWKQSRFATPTYYEDELEKLKTKNIPIHAFYLTDYAKDNFQKIAKETKGRCEWLDISSTTGAESLTNFVTEEVLRKSAGDQGDAAVELYKAKYVKKMFIS
;
A
#
# COMPACT_ATOMS: atom_id res chain seq x y z
N MET A 1 -42.62 -48.04 -0.30
CA MET A 1 -41.30 -48.07 0.35
C MET A 1 -40.59 -46.81 -0.07
N ASP A 2 -40.56 -45.86 0.85
CA ASP A 2 -40.17 -44.47 0.66
C ASP A 2 -38.70 -44.34 0.28
N VAL A 3 -38.45 -43.69 -0.87
CA VAL A 3 -37.13 -43.17 -1.21
C VAL A 3 -36.96 -41.87 -0.44
N ILE A 4 -36.35 -41.96 0.74
CA ILE A 4 -35.94 -40.82 1.54
C ILE A 4 -34.91 -40.04 0.72
N HIS A 5 -35.34 -38.91 0.14
CA HIS A 5 -34.43 -37.84 -0.26
C HIS A 5 -33.66 -37.40 1.00
N MET A 6 -32.42 -37.87 1.16
CA MET A 6 -31.47 -37.25 2.07
C MET A 6 -31.11 -35.87 1.51
N THR A 7 -31.96 -34.87 1.76
CA THR A 7 -31.53 -33.48 1.76
C THR A 7 -30.45 -33.39 2.84
N ALA A 8 -29.19 -33.29 2.42
CA ALA A 8 -28.09 -33.04 3.34
C ALA A 8 -28.45 -31.81 4.17
N CYS A 9 -28.69 -32.01 5.47
CA CYS A 9 -28.97 -30.91 6.39
C CYS A 9 -27.70 -30.06 6.47
N ILE A 10 -27.64 -28.99 5.67
CA ILE A 10 -26.54 -28.03 5.71
C ILE A 10 -26.60 -27.39 7.09
N ARG A 11 -25.68 -27.78 7.97
CA ARG A 11 -25.59 -27.18 9.31
C ARG A 11 -25.31 -25.68 9.14
N PRO A 12 -26.07 -24.79 9.80
CA PRO A 12 -25.82 -23.37 9.71
C PRO A 12 -24.41 -23.07 10.22
N LYS A 13 -23.65 -22.30 9.44
CA LYS A 13 -22.31 -21.85 9.82
C LYS A 13 -22.43 -20.57 10.63
N VAL A 14 -21.63 -20.46 11.69
CA VAL A 14 -21.54 -19.28 12.56
C VAL A 14 -20.17 -18.63 12.37
N LEU A 15 -20.14 -17.32 12.12
CA LEU A 15 -18.94 -16.51 12.10
C LEU A 15 -18.80 -15.76 13.43
N LEU A 16 -17.68 -15.99 14.11
CA LEU A 16 -17.29 -15.26 15.33
C LEU A 16 -16.12 -14.34 14.98
N ILE A 17 -16.32 -13.02 15.11
CA ILE A 17 -15.32 -12.01 14.80
C ILE A 17 -14.73 -11.48 16.11
N ASP A 18 -13.43 -11.69 16.31
CA ASP A 18 -12.68 -10.97 17.33
C ASP A 18 -12.16 -9.64 16.74
N GLU A 19 -12.12 -8.58 17.55
CA GLU A 19 -11.76 -7.22 17.13
C GLU A 19 -12.54 -6.72 15.90
N VAL A 20 -13.87 -6.55 16.04
CA VAL A 20 -14.76 -6.03 14.97
C VAL A 20 -14.25 -4.75 14.30
N ASP A 21 -13.58 -3.86 15.03
CA ASP A 21 -12.95 -2.66 14.50
C ASP A 21 -11.81 -2.97 13.51
N VAL A 22 -11.03 -4.02 13.74
CA VAL A 22 -10.00 -4.48 12.79
C VAL A 22 -10.64 -5.08 11.55
N PHE A 23 -11.72 -5.84 11.70
CA PHE A 23 -12.47 -6.40 10.58
C PHE A 23 -13.00 -5.30 9.62
N LEU A 24 -13.39 -4.14 10.15
CA LEU A 24 -13.86 -2.99 9.36
C LEU A 24 -12.72 -2.15 8.75
N SER A 25 -11.47 -2.42 9.12
CA SER A 25 -10.31 -1.67 8.62
C SER A 25 -10.04 -1.93 7.12
N GLU A 26 -9.25 -1.05 6.51
CA GLU A 26 -8.87 -1.14 5.09
C GLU A 26 -8.19 -2.48 4.74
N LYS A 27 -7.45 -3.06 5.69
CA LYS A 27 -6.77 -4.35 5.52
C LYS A 27 -7.74 -5.50 5.23
N TYR A 28 -8.93 -5.48 5.82
CA TYR A 28 -9.92 -6.55 5.69
C TYR A 28 -11.10 -6.12 4.84
N TYR A 29 -11.88 -5.12 5.25
CA TYR A 29 -13.08 -4.72 4.49
C TYR A 29 -12.78 -4.25 3.06
N GLY A 30 -11.64 -3.58 2.84
CA GLY A 30 -11.15 -3.23 1.49
C GLY A 30 -10.21 -4.28 0.88
N GLY A 31 -9.87 -5.32 1.65
CA GLY A 31 -8.85 -6.30 1.32
C GLY A 31 -9.39 -7.50 0.56
N MET A 32 -8.50 -8.12 -0.21
CA MET A 32 -8.75 -9.37 -0.91
C MET A 32 -7.66 -10.38 -0.59
N TYR A 33 -8.03 -11.65 -0.61
CA TYR A 33 -7.12 -12.79 -0.52
C TYR A 33 -7.00 -13.46 -1.88
N THR A 34 -5.80 -13.41 -2.47
CA THR A 34 -5.51 -14.12 -3.72
C THR A 34 -4.94 -15.49 -3.39
N SER A 35 -5.68 -16.54 -3.72
CA SER A 35 -5.20 -17.92 -3.59
C SER A 35 -4.30 -18.27 -4.76
N ALA A 36 -3.14 -18.87 -4.50
CA ALA A 36 -2.25 -19.36 -5.54
C ALA A 36 -1.64 -20.71 -5.16
N VAL A 37 -1.47 -21.57 -6.17
CA VAL A 37 -0.76 -22.84 -6.08
C VAL A 37 0.65 -22.64 -6.62
N TYR A 38 1.62 -23.17 -5.90
CA TYR A 38 3.02 -23.15 -6.29
C TYR A 38 3.41 -24.52 -6.86
N LEU A 39 3.37 -24.64 -8.18
CA LEU A 39 3.63 -25.89 -8.88
C LEU A 39 5.14 -26.14 -8.99
N LYS A 40 5.58 -27.25 -8.39
CA LYS A 40 6.99 -27.68 -8.37
C LYS A 40 7.14 -29.03 -9.04
N ASP A 41 8.12 -29.15 -9.93
CA ASP A 41 8.52 -30.39 -10.58
C ASP A 41 9.97 -30.24 -11.08
N SER A 42 10.71 -31.34 -11.14
CA SER A 42 12.05 -31.40 -11.73
C SER A 42 12.12 -30.85 -13.17
N SER A 43 11.07 -31.06 -13.99
CA SER A 43 11.00 -30.53 -15.35
C SER A 43 10.84 -29.01 -15.35
N ILE A 44 10.12 -28.46 -14.36
CA ILE A 44 9.94 -27.02 -14.17
C ILE A 44 11.27 -26.38 -13.75
N ASN A 45 12.01 -26.99 -12.82
CA ASN A 45 13.33 -26.49 -12.42
C ASN A 45 14.27 -26.45 -13.63
N THR A 46 14.26 -27.49 -14.47
CA THR A 46 15.06 -27.52 -15.71
C THR A 46 14.66 -26.41 -16.68
N LEU A 47 13.36 -26.10 -16.79
CA LEU A 47 12.85 -24.99 -17.59
C LEU A 47 13.33 -23.64 -17.06
N LEU A 48 13.21 -23.41 -15.75
CA LEU A 48 13.66 -22.17 -15.10
C LEU A 48 15.18 -21.98 -15.24
N ASP A 49 15.98 -23.03 -15.04
CA ASP A 49 17.42 -23.02 -15.26
C ASP A 49 17.78 -22.67 -16.71
N THR A 50 17.01 -23.19 -17.66
CA THR A 50 17.22 -22.92 -19.09
C THR A 50 16.91 -21.47 -19.43
N LEU A 51 15.83 -20.91 -18.88
CA LEU A 51 15.47 -19.50 -19.04
C LEU A 51 16.52 -18.59 -18.40
N TRP A 52 16.99 -18.93 -17.21
CA TRP A 52 18.01 -18.17 -16.49
C TRP A 52 19.39 -18.19 -17.17
N LYS A 53 19.78 -19.32 -17.76
CA LYS A 53 21.03 -19.41 -18.55
C LYS A 53 20.92 -18.65 -19.88
N ASN A 54 19.73 -18.61 -20.46
CA ASN A 54 19.46 -17.97 -21.75
C ASN A 54 18.62 -16.69 -21.59
N ARG A 55 19.09 -15.74 -20.77
CA ARG A 55 18.37 -14.48 -20.46
C ARG A 55 18.06 -13.60 -21.68
N ASN A 56 18.69 -13.88 -22.82
CA ASN A 56 18.43 -13.20 -24.09
C ASN A 56 17.18 -13.71 -24.81
N LEU A 57 16.59 -14.83 -24.39
CA LEU A 57 15.31 -15.29 -24.92
C LEU A 57 14.22 -14.29 -24.52
N ARG A 58 13.53 -13.73 -25.51
CA ARG A 58 12.47 -12.73 -25.28
C ARG A 58 11.10 -13.14 -25.81
N ALA A 59 11.01 -14.26 -26.52
CA ALA A 59 9.77 -14.70 -27.17
C ALA A 59 9.37 -16.09 -26.68
N LEU A 60 8.07 -16.25 -26.37
CA LEU A 60 7.49 -17.54 -25.99
C LEU A 60 7.80 -18.62 -27.05
N ASN A 61 7.71 -18.29 -28.33
CA ASN A 61 8.00 -19.24 -29.42
C ASN A 61 9.44 -19.76 -29.38
N ALA A 62 10.41 -18.94 -28.99
CA ALA A 62 11.79 -19.38 -28.85
C ALA A 62 11.96 -20.34 -27.65
N VAL A 63 11.23 -20.10 -26.55
CA VAL A 63 11.19 -21.00 -25.39
C VAL A 63 10.53 -22.34 -25.74
N LYS A 64 9.47 -22.34 -26.56
CA LYS A 64 8.74 -23.55 -26.97
C LYS A 64 9.60 -24.58 -27.71
N VAL A 65 10.66 -24.13 -28.39
CA VAL A 65 11.58 -25.02 -29.12
C VAL A 65 12.58 -25.71 -28.18
N THR A 66 12.74 -25.23 -26.95
CA THR A 66 13.71 -25.79 -26.00
C THR A 66 13.30 -27.20 -25.52
N PRO A 67 14.27 -28.12 -25.30
CA PRO A 67 13.97 -29.44 -24.74
C PRO A 67 13.30 -29.38 -23.36
N ALA A 68 13.64 -28.37 -22.56
CA ALA A 68 13.07 -28.18 -21.23
C ALA A 68 11.57 -27.85 -21.29
N TYR A 69 11.15 -27.01 -22.24
CA TYR A 69 9.73 -26.76 -22.47
C TYR A 69 9.01 -28.02 -22.98
N GLN A 70 9.61 -28.76 -23.92
CA GLN A 70 9.01 -29.99 -24.46
C GLN A 70 8.80 -31.07 -23.38
N ALA A 71 9.71 -31.17 -22.42
CA ALA A 71 9.56 -32.04 -21.26
C ALA A 71 8.35 -31.63 -20.39
N CYS A 72 8.19 -30.34 -20.12
CA CYS A 72 7.01 -29.81 -19.43
C CYS A 72 5.72 -30.04 -20.23
N ALA A 73 5.73 -29.82 -21.55
CA ALA A 73 4.59 -30.05 -22.43
C ALA A 73 4.13 -31.51 -22.45
N THR A 74 5.07 -32.45 -22.35
CA THR A 74 4.75 -33.87 -22.25
C THR A 74 4.17 -34.22 -20.89
N ARG A 75 4.76 -33.71 -19.81
CA ARG A 75 4.35 -33.99 -18.42
C ARG A 75 3.00 -33.36 -18.07
N PHE A 76 2.72 -32.16 -18.57
CA PHE A 76 1.56 -31.33 -18.21
C PHE A 76 0.70 -31.00 -19.43
N SER A 77 0.57 -31.93 -20.38
CA SER A 77 -0.11 -31.72 -21.67
C SER A 77 -1.50 -31.07 -21.56
N ASN A 78 -2.30 -31.48 -20.58
CA ASN A 78 -3.65 -30.94 -20.35
C ASN A 78 -3.70 -29.50 -19.81
N TRP A 79 -2.56 -28.99 -19.34
CA TRP A 79 -2.40 -27.71 -18.62
C TRP A 79 -1.29 -26.83 -19.20
N ILE A 80 -0.72 -27.21 -20.35
CA ILE A 80 0.42 -26.51 -20.95
C ILE A 80 0.12 -25.04 -21.29
N PHE A 81 -1.15 -24.70 -21.50
CA PHE A 81 -1.57 -23.31 -21.69
C PHE A 81 -1.23 -22.42 -20.47
N LEU A 82 -1.25 -22.95 -19.25
CA LEU A 82 -0.84 -22.20 -18.05
C LEU A 82 0.66 -21.92 -18.04
N PHE A 83 1.46 -22.83 -18.59
CA PHE A 83 2.90 -22.64 -18.72
C PHE A 83 3.20 -21.59 -19.77
N ASP A 84 2.47 -21.58 -20.89
CA ASP A 84 2.59 -20.54 -21.90
C ASP A 84 2.38 -19.14 -21.31
N GLU A 85 1.33 -18.99 -20.50
CA GLU A 85 1.03 -17.73 -19.83
C GLU A 85 2.07 -17.41 -18.72
N ALA A 86 2.45 -18.39 -17.88
CA ALA A 86 3.48 -18.21 -16.87
C ALA A 86 4.85 -17.82 -17.45
N ILE A 87 5.25 -18.43 -18.58
CA ILE A 87 6.50 -18.14 -19.27
C ILE A 87 6.51 -16.69 -19.76
N LYS A 88 5.37 -16.16 -20.22
CA LYS A 88 5.33 -14.74 -20.62
C LYS A 88 5.64 -13.81 -19.45
N ASP A 89 5.06 -14.05 -18.29
CA ASP A 89 5.34 -13.27 -17.07
C ASP A 89 6.79 -13.46 -16.59
N MET A 90 7.31 -14.69 -16.68
CA MET A 90 8.72 -15.00 -16.41
C MET A 90 9.68 -14.19 -17.29
N LEU A 91 9.42 -14.15 -18.60
CA LEU A 91 10.23 -13.41 -19.57
C LEU A 91 10.17 -11.89 -19.34
N ALA A 92 9.00 -11.37 -18.95
CA ALA A 92 8.85 -9.97 -18.56
C ALA A 92 9.66 -9.66 -17.29
N ALA A 93 9.51 -10.48 -16.25
CA ALA A 93 10.22 -10.31 -14.97
C ALA A 93 11.74 -10.42 -15.11
N LEU A 94 12.27 -11.24 -16.03
CA LEU A 94 13.71 -11.31 -16.31
C LEU A 94 14.31 -9.95 -16.71
N GLN A 95 13.51 -9.03 -17.25
CA GLN A 95 13.96 -7.70 -17.65
C GLN A 95 13.91 -6.67 -16.51
N SER A 96 13.18 -6.95 -15.43
CA SER A 96 12.89 -5.99 -14.36
C SER A 96 13.30 -6.41 -12.96
N PHE A 97 13.59 -7.69 -12.69
CA PHE A 97 13.77 -8.23 -11.34
C PHE A 97 14.83 -7.49 -10.48
N GLN A 98 15.87 -6.93 -11.11
CA GLN A 98 16.92 -6.15 -10.43
C GLN A 98 16.42 -4.79 -9.90
N SER A 99 15.24 -4.35 -10.32
CA SER A 99 14.62 -3.12 -9.83
C SER A 99 13.94 -3.31 -8.48
N SER A 100 13.67 -4.57 -8.09
CA SER A 100 12.94 -4.91 -6.87
C SER A 100 13.85 -4.88 -5.66
N THR A 101 13.47 -4.12 -4.63
CA THR A 101 14.20 -4.08 -3.34
C THR A 101 13.79 -5.28 -2.47
N TYR A 102 14.77 -6.11 -2.10
CA TYR A 102 14.60 -7.25 -1.19
C TYR A 102 15.77 -7.35 -0.20
N ILE A 103 15.57 -8.11 0.87
CA ILE A 103 16.59 -8.42 1.87
C ILE A 103 16.80 -9.94 1.88
N ILE A 104 18.04 -10.37 2.10
CA ILE A 104 18.37 -11.78 2.32
C ILE A 104 18.48 -12.00 3.83
N GLN A 105 17.68 -12.92 4.35
CA GLN A 105 17.70 -13.29 5.76
C GLN A 105 17.47 -14.79 5.91
N ASN A 106 18.31 -15.45 6.70
CA ASN A 106 18.21 -16.89 6.98
C ASN A 106 18.08 -17.75 5.71
N ASP A 107 18.94 -17.51 4.72
CA ASP A 107 18.95 -18.23 3.43
C ASP A 107 17.63 -18.08 2.64
N LYS A 108 16.90 -16.97 2.83
CA LYS A 108 15.66 -16.66 2.12
C LYS A 108 15.61 -15.21 1.68
N ILE A 109 14.87 -14.98 0.59
CA ILE A 109 14.46 -13.64 0.17
C ILE A 109 13.23 -13.23 0.98
N VAL A 110 13.34 -12.10 1.65
CA VAL A 110 12.26 -11.50 2.44
C VAL A 110 12.02 -10.06 1.98
N TYR A 111 10.79 -9.62 2.15
CA TYR A 111 10.38 -8.27 1.78
C TYR A 111 10.03 -7.46 3.01
N VAL A 112 10.28 -6.16 2.94
CA VAL A 112 9.78 -5.21 3.94
C VAL A 112 8.38 -4.81 3.51
N GLU A 113 7.37 -5.11 4.34
CA GLU A 113 6.00 -4.64 4.18
C GLU A 113 5.63 -3.78 5.40
N GLY A 114 5.49 -2.47 5.17
CA GLY A 114 5.41 -1.49 6.26
C GLY A 114 6.68 -1.51 7.11
N GLU A 115 6.54 -1.76 8.41
CA GLU A 115 7.66 -1.85 9.36
C GLU A 115 8.04 -3.31 9.72
N SER A 116 7.35 -4.29 9.13
CA SER A 116 7.58 -5.72 9.38
C SER A 116 8.31 -6.39 8.22
N ILE A 117 9.14 -7.37 8.55
CA ILE A 117 9.71 -8.29 7.56
C ILE A 117 8.65 -9.35 7.29
N ALA A 118 8.17 -9.37 6.05
CA ALA A 118 7.22 -10.36 5.60
C ALA A 118 7.98 -11.55 5.02
N GLU A 119 8.02 -12.64 5.80
CA GLU A 119 8.55 -13.92 5.37
C GLU A 119 7.52 -14.65 4.48
N ASN A 120 8.00 -15.43 3.51
CA ASN A 120 7.17 -16.20 2.58
C ASN A 120 6.26 -15.37 1.65
N VAL A 121 6.63 -14.10 1.41
CA VAL A 121 6.00 -13.27 0.39
C VAL A 121 6.68 -13.50 -0.96
N VAL A 122 5.89 -13.77 -1.99
CA VAL A 122 6.35 -13.92 -3.37
C VAL A 122 5.77 -12.77 -4.20
N ARG A 123 6.64 -11.95 -4.79
CA ARG A 123 6.31 -10.86 -5.72
C ARG A 123 6.45 -11.35 -7.16
N GLY A 124 5.52 -12.23 -7.55
CA GLY A 124 5.51 -12.84 -8.88
C GLY A 124 6.84 -13.54 -9.22
N TYR A 125 7.24 -13.44 -10.49
CA TYR A 125 8.49 -14.05 -10.97
C TYR A 125 9.74 -13.22 -10.66
N ASP A 126 9.62 -11.96 -10.22
CA ASP A 126 10.78 -11.17 -9.77
C ASP A 126 11.47 -11.84 -8.57
N THR A 127 10.68 -12.38 -7.62
CA THR A 127 11.23 -13.12 -6.48
C THR A 127 11.99 -14.36 -6.94
N ILE A 128 11.46 -15.08 -7.93
CA ILE A 128 12.09 -16.30 -8.47
C ILE A 128 13.45 -15.93 -9.09
N TRP A 129 13.52 -14.86 -9.89
CA TRP A 129 14.78 -14.41 -10.48
C TRP A 129 15.76 -13.82 -9.48
N ALA A 130 15.27 -13.19 -8.42
CA ALA A 130 16.12 -12.77 -7.30
C ALA A 130 16.77 -13.97 -6.60
N TYR A 131 16.06 -15.10 -6.42
CA TYR A 131 16.65 -16.32 -5.87
C TYR A 131 17.79 -16.85 -6.76
N TYR A 132 17.57 -16.90 -8.07
CA TYR A 132 18.62 -17.30 -9.03
C TYR A 132 19.83 -16.36 -8.99
N PHE A 133 19.60 -15.04 -8.97
CA PHE A 133 20.65 -14.02 -8.94
C PHE A 133 21.50 -14.07 -7.68
N GLU A 134 20.87 -14.23 -6.51
CA GLU A 134 21.59 -14.29 -5.25
C GLU A 134 22.26 -15.64 -5.01
N ASN A 135 21.74 -16.72 -5.62
CA ASN A 135 22.41 -18.01 -5.65
C ASN A 135 23.70 -17.97 -6.49
N GLU A 136 23.69 -17.31 -7.66
CA GLU A 136 24.92 -17.10 -8.45
C GLU A 136 26.00 -16.32 -7.69
N LYS A 137 25.59 -15.41 -6.79
CA LYS A 137 26.50 -14.65 -5.93
C LYS A 137 26.94 -15.42 -4.67
N GLY A 138 26.32 -16.58 -4.39
CA GLY A 138 26.60 -17.39 -3.21
C GLY A 138 25.94 -16.91 -1.91
N PHE A 139 24.99 -15.97 -1.96
CA PHE A 139 24.24 -15.51 -0.78
C PHE A 139 23.03 -16.38 -0.45
N ILE A 140 22.56 -17.18 -1.42
CA ILE A 140 21.47 -18.15 -1.29
C ILE A 140 21.99 -19.54 -1.64
N SER A 141 21.66 -20.54 -0.83
CA SER A 141 22.03 -21.94 -1.08
C SER A 141 21.22 -22.57 -2.23
N GLN A 142 21.80 -23.59 -2.86
CA GLN A 142 21.11 -24.36 -3.91
C GLN A 142 19.81 -25.00 -3.38
N SER A 143 19.82 -25.48 -2.14
CA SER A 143 18.64 -26.07 -1.50
C SER A 143 17.52 -25.05 -1.32
N SER A 144 17.86 -23.80 -0.97
CA SER A 144 16.89 -22.73 -0.83
C SER A 144 16.34 -22.29 -2.19
N LEU A 145 17.18 -22.17 -3.22
CA LEU A 145 16.74 -21.91 -4.59
C LEU A 145 15.68 -22.94 -5.01
N GLU A 146 16.01 -24.24 -4.97
CA GLU A 146 15.10 -25.32 -5.40
C GLU A 146 13.79 -25.36 -4.59
N THR A 147 13.84 -24.94 -3.32
CA THR A 147 12.65 -24.89 -2.45
C THR A 147 11.77 -23.67 -2.72
N ASN A 148 12.29 -22.60 -3.32
CA ASN A 148 11.56 -21.33 -3.47
C ASN A 148 11.31 -20.92 -4.92
N VAL A 149 11.53 -21.83 -5.90
CA VAL A 149 11.25 -21.61 -7.33
C VAL A 149 10.21 -22.60 -7.88
N GLY A 150 9.43 -22.16 -8.86
CA GLY A 150 8.31 -22.92 -9.44
C GLY A 150 7.39 -22.06 -10.30
N ILE A 151 6.30 -22.66 -10.78
CA ILE A 151 5.25 -21.93 -11.52
C ILE A 151 4.16 -21.51 -10.55
N ILE A 152 3.77 -20.23 -10.60
CA ILE A 152 2.71 -19.66 -9.77
C ILE A 152 1.41 -19.72 -10.55
N ILE A 153 0.40 -20.40 -10.00
CA ILE A 153 -0.94 -20.49 -10.59
C ILE A 153 -1.93 -19.83 -9.63
N ASN A 154 -2.45 -18.66 -10.01
CA ASN A 154 -3.53 -17.98 -9.32
C ASN A 154 -4.86 -18.76 -9.49
N CYS A 155 -5.49 -19.06 -8.36
CA CYS A 155 -6.71 -19.86 -8.24
C CYS A 155 -7.92 -19.05 -7.76
N GLY A 156 -7.86 -17.71 -7.86
CA GLY A 156 -8.98 -16.82 -7.53
C GLY A 156 -8.63 -15.80 -6.45
N THR A 157 -9.47 -14.78 -6.38
CA THR A 157 -9.36 -13.64 -5.47
C THR A 157 -10.65 -13.55 -4.66
N PHE A 158 -10.54 -13.60 -3.33
CA PHE A 158 -11.67 -13.61 -2.40
C PHE A 158 -11.71 -12.33 -1.58
N SER A 159 -12.78 -11.56 -1.70
CA SER A 159 -13.03 -10.39 -0.85
C SER A 159 -13.33 -10.79 0.58
N TYR A 160 -12.60 -10.26 1.57
CA TYR A 160 -12.92 -10.49 2.98
C TYR A 160 -14.23 -9.82 3.39
N ALA A 161 -14.66 -8.76 2.70
CA ALA A 161 -15.95 -8.14 2.97
C ALA A 161 -17.13 -9.02 2.57
N GLU A 162 -16.95 -9.88 1.56
CA GLU A 162 -18.02 -10.73 1.03
C GLU A 162 -18.13 -12.09 1.73
N MET A 163 -17.01 -12.63 2.25
CA MET A 163 -16.97 -13.91 2.96
C MET A 163 -17.99 -14.04 4.11
N PRO A 164 -18.24 -13.01 4.94
CA PRO A 164 -19.25 -13.09 6.01
C PRO A 164 -20.66 -13.43 5.54
N HIS A 165 -21.05 -13.04 4.31
CA HIS A 165 -22.38 -13.34 3.77
C HIS A 165 -22.63 -14.83 3.55
N GLU A 166 -21.59 -15.67 3.61
CA GLU A 166 -21.72 -17.13 3.52
C GLU A 166 -22.14 -17.78 4.86
N PHE A 167 -22.15 -17.02 5.95
CA PHE A 167 -22.48 -17.51 7.28
C PHE A 167 -23.92 -17.18 7.62
N ALA A 168 -24.62 -18.16 8.21
CA ALA A 168 -26.02 -17.99 8.63
C ALA A 168 -26.15 -17.05 9.83
N TYR A 169 -25.12 -16.99 10.67
CA TYR A 169 -25.08 -16.13 11.85
C TYR A 169 -23.72 -15.44 11.93
N ILE A 170 -23.74 -14.12 12.12
CA ILE A 170 -22.56 -13.29 12.31
C ILE A 170 -22.64 -12.67 13.71
N THR A 171 -21.60 -12.85 14.51
CA THR A 171 -21.46 -12.17 15.80
C THR A 171 -19.99 -11.83 16.03
N GLY A 172 -19.73 -10.86 16.89
CA GLY A 172 -18.36 -10.44 17.18
C GLY A 172 -18.23 -9.65 18.46
N VAL A 173 -16.99 -9.48 18.88
CA VAL A 173 -16.61 -8.73 20.07
C VAL A 173 -15.55 -7.70 19.73
N THR A 174 -15.62 -6.55 20.38
CA THR A 174 -14.56 -5.54 20.34
C THR A 174 -14.60 -4.68 21.59
N GLY A 175 -13.44 -4.21 22.03
CA GLY A 175 -13.32 -3.24 23.13
C GLY A 175 -13.71 -1.81 22.75
N THR A 176 -13.86 -1.53 21.45
CA THR A 176 -13.94 -0.17 20.89
C THR A 176 -15.24 0.10 20.14
N LEU A 177 -16.30 -0.69 20.37
CA LEU A 177 -17.58 -0.54 19.66
C LEU A 177 -18.16 0.89 19.73
N LYS A 178 -17.95 1.59 20.86
CA LYS A 178 -18.41 2.98 21.07
C LYS A 178 -17.66 4.02 20.24
N THR A 179 -16.44 3.69 19.80
CA THR A 179 -15.54 4.60 19.08
C THR A 179 -15.63 4.42 17.58
N LEU A 180 -16.44 3.47 17.09
CA LEU A 180 -16.67 3.30 15.66
C LEU A 180 -17.29 4.56 15.06
N ALA A 181 -16.79 4.94 13.89
CA ALA A 181 -17.32 6.03 13.10
C ALA A 181 -18.70 5.66 12.52
N GLU A 182 -19.46 6.65 12.08
CA GLU A 182 -20.80 6.42 11.52
C GLU A 182 -20.79 5.53 10.26
N PRO A 183 -19.82 5.66 9.33
CA PRO A 183 -19.71 4.72 8.20
C PRO A 183 -19.52 3.26 8.63
N GLU A 184 -18.72 3.01 9.67
CA GLU A 184 -18.48 1.66 10.19
C GLU A 184 -19.73 1.04 10.81
N LYS A 185 -20.49 1.84 11.57
CA LYS A 185 -21.79 1.41 12.10
C LYS A 185 -22.79 1.12 10.99
N ASN A 186 -22.80 1.95 9.94
CA ASN A 186 -23.64 1.74 8.77
C ASN A 186 -23.29 0.42 8.06
N ILE A 187 -22.00 0.08 7.93
CA ILE A 187 -21.56 -1.21 7.38
C ILE A 187 -22.11 -2.36 8.23
N LEU A 188 -21.91 -2.32 9.56
CA LEU A 188 -22.41 -3.37 10.45
C LEU A 188 -23.93 -3.55 10.34
N GLN A 189 -24.70 -2.46 10.28
CA GLN A 189 -26.16 -2.51 10.26
C GLN A 189 -26.76 -2.82 8.89
N LYS A 190 -26.24 -2.22 7.81
CA LYS A 190 -26.84 -2.29 6.47
C LYS A 190 -26.24 -3.37 5.60
N VAL A 191 -24.95 -3.70 5.79
CA VAL A 191 -24.27 -4.73 5.00
C VAL A 191 -24.35 -6.07 5.73
N TYR A 192 -23.97 -6.11 7.01
CA TYR A 192 -23.93 -7.35 7.78
C TYR A 192 -25.18 -7.62 8.63
N GLU A 193 -26.20 -6.76 8.57
CA GLU A 193 -27.48 -6.91 9.29
C GLU A 193 -27.32 -7.07 10.83
N ILE A 194 -26.26 -6.50 11.40
CA ILE A 194 -25.99 -6.52 12.83
C ILE A 194 -26.74 -5.37 13.50
N HIS A 195 -27.96 -5.65 13.96
CA HIS A 195 -28.82 -4.66 14.61
C HIS A 195 -28.69 -4.62 16.15
N LYS A 196 -28.08 -5.64 16.76
CA LYS A 196 -28.00 -5.77 18.22
C LYS A 196 -26.59 -5.49 18.71
N ASN A 197 -26.47 -4.44 19.53
CA ASN A 197 -25.23 -4.08 20.22
C ASN A 197 -25.41 -4.26 21.72
N THR A 198 -24.57 -5.08 22.32
CA THR A 198 -24.57 -5.31 23.78
C THR A 198 -23.26 -4.80 24.39
N TYR A 199 -23.37 -4.00 25.44
CA TYR A 199 -22.21 -3.48 26.17
C TYR A 199 -22.06 -4.23 27.48
N MET A 200 -21.04 -5.08 27.58
CA MET A 200 -20.71 -5.76 28.83
C MET A 200 -20.01 -4.78 29.77
N PRO A 201 -20.54 -4.54 31.00
CA PRO A 201 -19.85 -3.71 31.97
C PRO A 201 -18.54 -4.39 32.41
N SER A 202 -17.53 -3.58 32.73
CA SER A 202 -16.29 -4.08 33.31
C SER A 202 -16.56 -4.69 34.69
N VAL A 203 -16.04 -5.90 34.94
CA VAL A 203 -16.05 -6.53 36.27
C VAL A 203 -15.25 -5.72 37.31
N PHE A 204 -14.39 -4.81 36.85
CA PHE A 204 -13.55 -3.93 37.69
C PHE A 204 -14.15 -2.54 37.90
N GLY A 205 -15.38 -2.29 37.44
CA GLY A 205 -16.04 -0.99 37.55
C GLY A 205 -15.49 0.06 36.58
N LYS A 206 -15.60 1.34 36.97
CA LYS A 206 -15.13 2.47 36.16
C LYS A 206 -13.60 2.47 36.09
N SER A 207 -13.04 2.89 34.94
CA SER A 207 -11.60 3.03 34.78
C SER A 207 -11.06 4.09 35.74
N ASN A 208 -9.95 3.77 36.42
CA ASN A 208 -9.22 4.68 37.31
C ASN A 208 -8.13 5.48 36.55
N ARG A 209 -8.33 5.69 35.25
CA ARG A 209 -7.40 6.42 34.39
C ARG A 209 -7.52 7.92 34.61
N ASN A 210 -6.40 8.58 34.83
CA ASN A 210 -6.28 10.03 34.80
C ASN A 210 -6.01 10.49 33.36
N TYR A 211 -7.01 11.11 32.74
CA TYR A 211 -6.91 11.70 31.40
C TYR A 211 -7.96 12.81 31.25
N ASN A 212 -7.52 13.98 30.82
CA ASN A 212 -8.34 15.12 30.45
C ASN A 212 -7.89 15.64 29.06
N PRO A 213 -8.70 15.46 28.00
CA PRO A 213 -8.34 15.87 26.64
C PRO A 213 -8.06 17.37 26.48
N THR A 214 -8.56 18.20 27.40
CA THR A 214 -8.35 19.65 27.42
C THR A 214 -6.93 20.05 27.82
N ASN A 215 -6.25 19.24 28.63
CA ASN A 215 -4.96 19.58 29.24
C ASN A 215 -3.85 18.58 28.90
N ASP A 216 -4.20 17.33 28.58
CA ASP A 216 -3.25 16.24 28.35
C ASP A 216 -2.94 16.04 26.86
N VAL A 217 -3.36 16.96 25.99
CA VAL A 217 -3.06 16.95 24.56
C VAL A 217 -2.36 18.25 24.19
N GLU A 218 -1.15 18.14 23.65
CA GLU A 218 -0.31 19.28 23.30
C GLU A 218 0.24 19.09 21.88
N ALA A 219 0.23 20.16 21.08
CA ALA A 219 0.91 20.20 19.79
C ALA A 219 2.13 21.13 19.90
N VAL A 220 3.30 20.64 19.50
CA VAL A 220 4.58 21.34 19.67
C VAL A 220 5.39 21.32 18.39
N ASN A 221 6.23 22.34 18.24
CA ASN A 221 7.15 22.45 17.12
C ASN A 221 8.29 21.42 17.21
N LYS A 222 9.00 21.25 16.10
CA LYS A 222 10.12 20.29 15.98
C LYS A 222 11.24 20.50 17.01
N SER A 223 11.55 21.74 17.37
CA SER A 223 12.60 22.03 18.38
C SER A 223 12.20 21.60 19.77
N GLU A 224 10.92 21.71 20.14
CA GLU A 224 10.41 21.36 21.46
C GLU A 224 10.01 19.89 21.60
N TYR A 225 9.64 19.23 20.50
CA TYR A 225 9.07 17.88 20.51
C TYR A 225 9.86 16.86 21.35
N PHE A 226 11.16 16.68 21.08
CA PHE A 226 11.98 15.75 21.87
C PHE A 226 12.25 16.22 23.30
N MET A 227 12.37 17.53 23.52
CA MET A 227 12.53 18.08 24.88
C MET A 227 11.30 17.79 25.75
N ARG A 228 10.09 17.92 25.18
CA ARG A 228 8.82 17.65 25.86
C ARG A 228 8.63 16.17 26.18
N ILE A 229 8.91 15.30 25.21
CA ILE A 229 8.89 13.84 25.42
C ILE A 229 9.89 13.46 26.53
N ARG A 230 11.11 14.01 26.50
CA ARG A 230 12.12 13.75 27.52
C ARG A 230 11.68 14.22 28.91
N GLY A 231 11.12 15.42 29.00
CA GLY A 231 10.61 15.98 30.26
C GLY A 231 9.51 15.13 30.89
N GLU A 232 8.59 14.60 30.07
CA GLU A 232 7.55 13.69 30.55
C GLU A 232 8.15 12.36 31.05
N ILE A 233 9.12 11.79 30.32
CA ILE A 233 9.83 10.58 30.77
C ILE A 233 10.49 10.82 32.13
N ASP A 234 11.18 11.94 32.32
CA ASP A 234 11.83 12.25 33.59
C ASP A 234 10.84 12.40 34.73
N ALA A 235 9.75 13.15 34.53
CA ALA A 235 8.73 13.35 35.55
C ALA A 235 8.14 12.03 36.04
N ILE A 236 7.80 11.12 35.11
CA ILE A 236 7.18 9.83 35.42
C ILE A 236 8.18 8.85 36.04
N CYS A 237 9.40 8.76 35.50
CA CYS A 237 10.43 7.89 36.03
C CYS A 237 10.88 8.32 37.43
N ASN A 238 11.00 9.63 37.69
CA ASN A 238 11.33 10.17 39.01
C ASN A 238 10.24 9.86 40.05
N ALA A 239 8.98 9.80 39.63
CA ALA A 239 7.85 9.35 40.45
C ALA A 239 7.84 7.81 40.69
N GLN A 240 8.88 7.07 40.26
CA GLN A 240 8.98 5.61 40.36
C GLN A 240 7.82 4.87 39.68
N ARG A 241 7.30 5.44 38.60
CA ARG A 241 6.28 4.84 37.73
C ARG A 241 6.92 4.32 36.44
N ALA A 242 6.19 3.48 35.71
CA ALA A 242 6.60 3.01 34.38
C ALA A 242 5.96 3.89 33.29
N ILE A 243 6.69 4.17 32.21
CA ILE A 243 6.19 4.92 31.05
C ILE A 243 6.32 4.13 29.75
N PHE A 244 5.24 4.09 28.97
CA PHE A 244 5.20 3.58 27.61
C PHE A 244 5.06 4.73 26.63
N VAL A 245 6.05 4.90 25.75
CA VAL A 245 6.09 5.97 24.76
C VAL A 245 5.88 5.37 23.38
N PHE A 246 4.75 5.70 22.75
CA PHE A 246 4.37 5.18 21.44
C PHE A 246 4.72 6.16 20.34
N PHE A 247 5.54 5.71 19.40
CA PHE A 247 5.89 6.43 18.17
C PHE A 247 5.15 5.86 16.97
N GLU A 248 4.85 6.72 16.01
CA GLU A 248 4.14 6.31 14.79
C GLU A 248 4.95 5.35 13.94
N LEU A 249 6.26 5.64 13.82
CA LEU A 249 7.20 4.90 12.99
C LEU A 249 8.49 4.59 13.76
N GLU A 250 9.16 3.49 13.40
CA GLU A 250 10.47 3.11 13.94
C GLU A 250 11.51 4.21 13.70
N GLU A 251 11.46 4.89 12.55
CA GLU A 251 12.40 5.97 12.23
C GLU A 251 12.31 7.14 13.22
N LYS A 252 11.09 7.53 13.61
CA LYS A 252 10.86 8.59 14.60
C LYS A 252 11.31 8.15 15.99
N LEU A 253 11.05 6.89 16.35
CA LEU A 253 11.52 6.29 17.60
C LEU A 253 13.05 6.31 17.66
N MET A 254 13.73 5.86 16.60
CA MET A 254 15.19 5.81 16.55
C MET A 254 15.81 7.20 16.46
N SER A 255 15.12 8.16 15.83
CA SER A 255 15.52 9.57 15.84
C SER A 255 15.53 10.13 17.26
N PHE A 256 14.50 9.86 18.07
CA PHE A 256 14.47 10.24 19.48
C PHE A 256 15.52 9.47 20.31
N TYR A 257 15.67 8.16 20.08
CA TYR A 257 16.64 7.35 20.82
C TYR A 257 18.11 7.74 20.59
N ASN A 258 18.41 8.27 19.40
CA ASN A 258 19.74 8.75 19.03
C ASN A 258 19.93 10.24 19.25
N SER A 259 18.92 10.95 19.75
CA SER A 259 19.00 12.39 19.95
C SER A 259 19.84 12.76 21.17
N SER A 260 20.29 14.02 21.22
CA SER A 260 21.02 14.58 22.36
C SER A 260 20.21 14.48 23.66
N GLU A 261 18.89 14.64 23.56
CA GLU A 261 17.98 14.74 24.70
C GLU A 261 17.92 13.42 25.50
N LEU A 262 18.03 12.26 24.84
CA LEU A 262 17.95 10.94 25.50
C LEU A 262 19.31 10.34 25.89
N SER A 263 20.42 10.95 25.43
CA SER A 263 21.77 10.42 25.59
C SER A 263 22.13 10.02 27.03
N SER A 264 21.69 10.78 28.02
CA SER A 264 22.00 10.58 29.45
C SER A 264 21.30 9.37 30.10
N ILE A 265 20.16 8.91 29.57
CA ILE A 265 19.40 7.79 30.13
C ILE A 265 19.26 6.61 29.18
N LYS A 266 19.96 6.65 28.04
CA LYS A 266 19.83 5.70 26.94
C LYS A 266 19.91 4.23 27.39
N GLN A 267 20.78 3.92 28.35
CA GLN A 267 20.97 2.58 28.91
C GLN A 267 19.77 2.07 29.74
N ASN A 268 18.98 3.00 30.30
CA ASN A 268 17.82 2.68 31.12
C ASN A 268 16.53 2.60 30.30
N VAL A 269 16.56 3.03 29.04
CA VAL A 269 15.43 2.96 28.10
C VAL A 269 15.41 1.61 27.40
N GLN A 270 14.22 1.07 27.22
CA GLN A 270 14.00 -0.16 26.47
C GLN A 270 13.28 0.13 25.17
N ILE A 271 13.65 -0.55 24.10
CA ILE A 271 13.02 -0.42 22.78
C ILE A 271 12.33 -1.72 22.43
N ILE A 272 11.11 -1.63 21.94
CA ILE A 272 10.37 -2.76 21.40
C ILE A 272 9.85 -2.36 20.02
N THR A 273 10.44 -2.96 18.97
CA THR A 273 10.01 -2.84 17.56
C THR A 273 9.68 -4.21 16.99
N GLU A 274 9.09 -4.23 15.80
CA GLU A 274 8.70 -5.40 15.03
C GLU A 274 9.90 -6.31 14.72
N LYS A 275 11.10 -5.72 14.63
CA LYS A 275 12.37 -6.41 14.34
C LYS A 275 12.92 -7.20 15.53
N VAL A 276 12.48 -6.91 16.75
CA VAL A 276 12.90 -7.65 17.94
C VAL A 276 12.34 -9.06 17.89
N SER A 277 13.18 -10.07 18.15
CA SER A 277 12.76 -11.47 18.12
C SER A 277 11.63 -11.75 19.12
N THR A 278 10.76 -12.71 18.82
CA THR A 278 9.59 -13.03 19.67
C THR A 278 9.98 -13.35 21.12
N LYS A 279 11.09 -14.07 21.33
CA LYS A 279 11.59 -14.44 22.66
C LYS A 279 12.05 -13.21 23.46
N GLU A 280 12.84 -12.33 22.84
CA GLU A 280 13.30 -11.10 23.48
C GLU A 280 12.14 -10.14 23.75
N ARG A 281 11.18 -10.07 22.83
CA ARG A 281 9.96 -9.27 22.95
C ARG A 281 9.13 -9.66 24.17
N GLU A 282 8.89 -10.95 24.41
CA GLU A 282 8.15 -11.40 25.60
C GLU A 282 8.84 -11.03 26.90
N LEU A 283 10.17 -11.21 26.95
CA LEU A 283 10.98 -10.83 28.11
C LEU A 283 10.93 -9.32 28.33
N CYS A 284 10.99 -8.57 27.25
CA CYS A 284 10.87 -7.12 27.22
C CYS A 284 9.51 -6.65 27.78
N ILE A 285 8.40 -7.21 27.30
CA ILE A 285 7.04 -6.87 27.75
C ILE A 285 6.88 -7.15 29.24
N LYS A 286 7.37 -8.30 29.72
CA LYS A 286 7.32 -8.67 31.15
C LYS A 286 8.07 -7.69 32.05
N ARG A 287 9.13 -7.06 31.55
CA ARG A 287 9.97 -6.10 32.29
C ARG A 287 9.51 -4.65 32.16
N ALA A 288 8.69 -4.33 31.15
CA ALA A 288 8.31 -2.96 30.81
C ALA A 288 7.57 -2.24 31.95
N ALA A 289 6.74 -2.96 32.72
CA ALA A 289 5.95 -2.41 33.83
C ALA A 289 6.72 -2.26 35.16
N THR A 290 8.03 -2.04 35.12
CA THR A 290 8.88 -1.85 36.32
C THR A 290 9.00 -0.36 36.65
N GLY A 291 9.04 -0.01 37.94
CA GLY A 291 9.17 1.40 38.39
C GLY A 291 10.45 2.05 37.86
N GLY A 292 10.34 3.31 37.41
CA GLY A 292 11.46 4.07 36.83
C GLY A 292 11.87 3.62 35.43
N LYS A 293 11.12 2.71 34.78
CA LYS A 293 11.42 2.19 33.46
C LYS A 293 10.68 2.95 32.37
N ALA A 294 11.42 3.35 31.33
CA ALA A 294 10.85 3.89 30.09
C ALA A 294 10.97 2.85 28.96
N THR A 295 9.86 2.59 28.29
CA THR A 295 9.78 1.68 27.14
C THR A 295 9.27 2.43 25.92
N LEU A 296 10.08 2.50 24.87
CA LEU A 296 9.71 3.07 23.57
C LEU A 296 9.15 1.97 22.68
N LEU A 297 8.01 2.24 22.07
CA LEU A 297 7.19 1.29 21.32
C LEU A 297 6.80 1.90 19.99
N THR A 298 6.74 1.10 18.94
CA THR A 298 6.08 1.50 17.69
C THR A 298 4.56 1.33 17.81
N ARG A 299 3.83 1.96 16.87
CA ARG A 299 2.37 1.92 16.73
C ARG A 299 1.79 0.51 16.85
N THR A 300 2.46 -0.49 16.28
CA THR A 300 2.01 -1.89 16.25
C THR A 300 1.73 -2.48 17.64
N PHE A 301 2.49 -2.06 18.66
CA PHE A 301 2.31 -2.54 20.03
C PHE A 301 1.13 -1.87 20.77
N GLY A 302 0.47 -0.90 20.13
CA GLY A 302 -0.79 -0.33 20.59
C GLY A 302 -1.94 -1.34 20.57
N ARG A 303 -1.83 -2.40 19.76
CA ARG A 303 -2.80 -3.51 19.60
C ARG A 303 -2.21 -4.86 20.06
N GLY A 304 -3.04 -5.82 20.46
CA GLY A 304 -2.66 -7.21 20.73
C GLY A 304 -1.67 -7.52 21.88
N THR A 305 -0.96 -6.54 22.44
CA THR A 305 0.12 -6.78 23.43
C THR A 305 -0.31 -6.47 24.86
N ASP A 306 -0.21 -7.43 25.77
CA ASP A 306 -0.61 -7.24 27.17
C ASP A 306 0.56 -6.84 28.09
N PHE A 307 0.47 -5.65 28.67
CA PHE A 307 1.44 -5.11 29.62
C PHE A 307 0.89 -5.18 31.03
N ILE A 308 0.95 -6.36 31.64
CA ILE A 308 0.43 -6.57 32.99
C ILE A 308 1.36 -5.92 34.02
N CYS A 309 0.83 -4.97 34.80
CA CYS A 309 1.55 -4.42 35.94
C CYS A 309 1.39 -5.32 37.18
N ARG A 310 2.45 -6.01 37.59
CA ARG A 310 2.47 -6.78 38.85
C ARG A 310 3.16 -6.04 39.99
N ASN A 311 3.68 -4.85 39.73
CA ASN A 311 4.48 -4.10 40.69
C ASN A 311 3.58 -3.19 41.56
N ARG A 312 3.43 -3.55 42.84
CA ARG A 312 2.61 -2.80 43.81
C ARG A 312 3.06 -1.36 44.01
N GLN A 313 4.36 -1.08 43.94
CA GLN A 313 4.89 0.28 44.09
C GLN A 313 4.49 1.16 42.90
N VAL A 314 4.56 0.63 41.68
CA VAL A 314 4.09 1.34 40.47
C VAL A 314 2.60 1.66 40.58
N LEU A 315 1.77 0.69 40.98
CA LEU A 315 0.33 0.90 41.17
C LEU A 315 0.02 1.94 42.26
N ALA A 316 0.72 1.90 43.40
CA ALA A 316 0.58 2.86 44.47
C ALA A 316 0.93 4.29 44.02
N ASN A 317 1.94 4.42 43.17
CA ASN A 317 2.41 5.71 42.64
C ASN A 317 1.57 6.26 41.48
N GLY A 318 0.43 5.65 41.16
CA GLY A 318 -0.48 6.11 40.09
C GLY A 318 -0.45 5.25 38.81
N GLY A 319 0.26 4.11 38.86
CA GLY A 319 0.29 3.10 37.80
C GLY A 319 1.05 3.51 36.56
N ILE A 320 0.81 2.80 35.46
CA ILE A 320 1.52 2.99 34.19
C ILE A 320 1.08 4.32 33.56
N HIS A 321 2.05 5.09 33.06
CA HIS A 321 1.79 6.23 32.20
C HIS A 321 1.95 5.84 30.73
N VAL A 322 0.99 6.23 29.89
CA VAL A 322 1.07 6.06 28.44
C VAL A 322 1.23 7.43 27.80
N LEU A 323 2.30 7.60 27.04
CA LEU A 323 2.58 8.78 26.24
C LEU A 323 2.46 8.41 24.76
N GLN A 324 1.50 9.00 24.05
CA GLN A 324 1.35 8.84 22.61
C GLN A 324 1.95 10.05 21.89
N THR A 325 2.91 9.81 20.98
CA THR A 325 3.66 10.92 20.35
C THR A 325 3.14 11.31 18.96
N PHE A 326 2.01 10.74 18.54
CA PHE A 326 1.40 10.95 17.22
C PHE A 326 -0.12 10.93 17.32
N PHE A 327 -0.82 11.51 16.35
CA PHE A 327 -2.28 11.51 16.32
C PHE A 327 -2.77 10.32 15.49
N SER A 328 -3.53 9.42 16.13
CA SER A 328 -4.07 8.20 15.49
C SER A 328 -5.08 8.53 14.40
N GLU A 329 -5.01 7.82 13.27
CA GLU A 329 -5.97 7.99 12.17
C GLU A 329 -7.37 7.50 12.54
N GLU A 330 -7.45 6.50 13.42
CA GLU A 330 -8.70 5.92 13.92
C GLU A 330 -8.84 6.20 15.42
N LEU A 331 -10.06 6.51 15.87
CA LEU A 331 -10.36 6.70 17.29
C LEU A 331 -10.20 5.39 18.08
N SER A 332 -10.50 4.24 17.46
CA SER A 332 -10.33 2.91 18.05
C SER A 332 -8.88 2.62 18.43
N GLU A 333 -7.93 2.96 17.56
CA GLU A 333 -6.49 2.83 17.81
C GLU A 333 -6.05 3.66 19.02
N GLU A 334 -6.45 4.93 19.07
CA GLU A 334 -6.13 5.83 20.19
C GLU A 334 -6.64 5.25 21.52
N TYR A 335 -7.89 4.77 21.55
CA TYR A 335 -8.48 4.18 22.74
C TYR A 335 -7.77 2.90 23.19
N GLN A 336 -7.26 2.11 22.25
CA GLN A 336 -6.51 0.89 22.56
C GLN A 336 -5.11 1.19 23.11
N ILE A 337 -4.40 2.17 22.55
CA ILE A 337 -3.12 2.67 23.09
C ILE A 337 -3.35 3.23 24.50
N MET A 338 -4.35 4.10 24.66
CA MET A 338 -4.77 4.67 25.94
C MET A 338 -5.18 3.60 26.97
N GLY A 339 -5.67 2.45 26.50
CA GLY A 339 -6.04 1.30 27.32
C GLY A 339 -4.85 0.47 27.85
N ARG A 340 -3.60 0.78 27.48
CA ARG A 340 -2.40 0.06 27.96
C ARG A 340 -1.94 0.49 29.36
N GLY A 341 -2.42 1.63 29.88
CA GLY A 341 -1.97 2.18 31.17
C GLY A 341 -2.83 1.84 32.40
N ALA A 342 -4.14 1.57 32.22
CA ALA A 342 -5.11 1.45 33.31
C ALA A 342 -6.04 0.23 33.12
N ARG A 343 -5.46 -0.97 33.20
CA ARG A 343 -6.16 -2.25 32.96
C ARG A 343 -6.68 -2.85 34.25
N GLN A 344 -7.77 -3.62 34.16
CA GLN A 344 -8.29 -4.44 35.27
C GLN A 344 -8.52 -3.68 36.60
N GLY A 345 -8.89 -2.40 36.53
CA GLY A 345 -9.10 -1.55 37.71
C GLY A 345 -7.85 -0.81 38.21
N ASP A 346 -6.69 -1.05 37.59
CA ASP A 346 -5.46 -0.33 37.92
C ASP A 346 -5.58 1.18 37.64
N ARG A 347 -4.86 1.96 38.45
CA ARG A 347 -4.61 3.37 38.15
C ARG A 347 -3.67 3.48 36.95
N GLY A 348 -3.79 4.56 36.20
CA GLY A 348 -2.87 4.90 35.12
C GLY A 348 -3.12 6.32 34.65
N SER A 349 -2.22 6.86 33.84
CA SER A 349 -2.44 8.16 33.19
C SER A 349 -2.08 8.13 31.72
N TYR A 350 -2.66 9.03 30.94
CA TYR A 350 -2.44 9.13 29.50
C TYR A 350 -2.19 10.58 29.09
N ARG A 351 -1.20 10.80 28.22
CA ARG A 351 -0.88 12.10 27.63
C ARG A 351 -0.53 11.94 26.16
N MET A 352 -0.76 13.00 25.38
CA MET A 352 -0.43 13.08 23.97
C MET A 352 0.44 14.30 23.70
N ILE A 353 1.60 14.09 23.08
CA ILE A 353 2.50 15.16 22.62
C ILE A 353 2.67 15.00 21.12
N LEU A 354 2.13 15.94 20.36
CA LEU A 354 2.04 15.88 18.90
C LEU A 354 3.06 16.80 18.27
N LEU A 355 3.74 16.34 17.23
CA LEU A 355 4.52 17.22 16.37
C LEU A 355 3.57 17.98 15.44
N ASP A 356 3.62 19.30 15.47
CA ASP A 356 2.68 20.18 14.76
C ASP A 356 2.65 19.92 13.24
N CYS A 357 3.80 19.75 12.59
CA CYS A 357 3.86 19.50 11.16
C CYS A 357 3.29 18.14 10.75
N ASP A 358 3.25 17.16 11.65
CA ASP A 358 2.58 15.88 11.38
C ASP A 358 1.04 16.01 11.35
N LEU A 359 0.49 17.15 11.78
CA LEU A 359 -0.97 17.41 11.79
C LEU A 359 -1.48 17.93 10.44
N GLU A 360 -0.58 18.29 9.52
CA GLU A 360 -0.90 18.63 8.13
C GLU A 360 -1.84 17.62 7.49
N ARG A 361 -1.60 16.33 7.72
CA ARG A 361 -2.42 15.24 7.17
C ARG A 361 -3.90 15.26 7.59
N PHE A 362 -4.23 15.92 8.70
CA PHE A 362 -5.60 16.04 9.20
C PHE A 362 -6.20 17.42 8.91
N LEU A 363 -5.36 18.46 8.93
CA LEU A 363 -5.79 19.84 8.82
C LEU A 363 -5.65 20.43 7.40
N GLY A 364 -4.95 19.75 6.50
CA GLY A 364 -4.65 20.21 5.13
C GLY A 364 -3.50 21.21 5.05
N ALA A 365 -3.25 21.76 3.86
CA ALA A 365 -2.11 22.64 3.57
C ALA A 365 -2.00 23.90 4.47
N ASP A 366 -3.14 24.43 4.96
CA ASP A 366 -3.17 25.58 5.90
C ASP A 366 -3.11 25.14 7.38
N TRP A 367 -2.45 24.01 7.69
CA TRP A 367 -2.41 23.45 9.05
C TRP A 367 -1.75 24.39 10.05
N ASP A 368 -0.73 25.13 9.64
CA ASP A 368 0.03 26.09 10.45
C ASP A 368 -0.87 27.24 10.94
N LYS A 369 -1.69 27.79 10.04
CA LYS A 369 -2.70 28.82 10.34
C LYS A 369 -3.84 28.27 11.19
N LYS A 370 -4.21 26.99 11.01
CA LYS A 370 -5.26 26.35 11.80
C LYS A 370 -4.78 26.08 13.22
N ILE A 371 -3.59 25.50 13.39
CA ILE A 371 -2.98 25.21 14.70
C ILE A 371 -2.74 26.48 15.50
N SER A 372 -2.21 27.53 14.88
CA SER A 372 -1.96 28.81 15.57
C SER A 372 -3.22 29.52 16.09
N LYS A 373 -4.40 29.21 15.53
CA LYS A 373 -5.69 29.75 15.97
C LYS A 373 -6.38 28.91 17.04
N ILE A 374 -5.91 27.68 17.27
CA ILE A 374 -6.51 26.74 18.21
C ILE A 374 -5.96 27.01 19.61
N THR A 375 -6.85 27.13 20.59
CA THR A 375 -6.46 27.18 22.00
C THR A 375 -6.16 25.77 22.53
N GLY A 376 -5.23 25.64 23.47
CA GLY A 376 -4.88 24.33 24.05
C GLY A 376 -6.09 23.52 24.54
N SER A 377 -7.11 24.19 25.06
CA SER A 377 -8.35 23.56 25.55
C SER A 377 -9.28 23.00 24.47
N THR A 378 -9.18 23.48 23.23
CA THR A 378 -10.03 23.07 22.10
C THR A 378 -9.28 22.24 21.05
N LEU A 379 -7.99 21.98 21.30
CA LEU A 379 -7.10 21.29 20.37
C LEU A 379 -7.59 19.89 20.03
N TYR A 380 -7.83 19.06 21.04
CA TYR A 380 -8.27 17.70 20.81
C TYR A 380 -9.60 17.62 20.06
N ASP A 381 -10.59 18.43 20.42
CA ASP A 381 -11.91 18.43 19.77
C ASP A 381 -11.82 18.84 18.30
N THR A 382 -10.98 19.82 17.98
CA THR A 382 -10.76 20.28 16.60
C THR A 382 -10.08 19.20 15.77
N LEU A 383 -9.04 18.56 16.31
CA LEU A 383 -8.35 17.46 15.64
C LEU A 383 -9.25 16.24 15.47
N ASN A 384 -10.07 15.91 16.47
CA ASN A 384 -11.00 14.79 16.41
C ASN A 384 -12.09 15.00 15.35
N LYS A 385 -12.63 16.23 15.21
CA LYS A 385 -13.56 16.57 14.13
C LYS A 385 -12.90 16.42 12.75
N ALA A 386 -11.68 16.92 12.59
CA ALA A 386 -10.93 16.79 11.35
C ALA A 386 -10.65 15.32 10.99
N ARG A 387 -10.27 14.50 11.98
CA ARG A 387 -10.11 13.04 11.83
C ARG A 387 -11.38 12.38 11.32
N ASN A 388 -12.52 12.66 11.95
CA ASN A 388 -13.79 12.05 11.55
C ASN A 388 -14.20 12.45 10.13
N ALA A 389 -14.05 13.72 9.77
CA ALA A 389 -14.35 14.19 8.41
C ALA A 389 -13.44 13.53 7.35
N LEU A 390 -12.15 13.37 7.65
CA LEU A 390 -11.21 12.66 6.78
C LEU A 390 -11.59 11.17 6.65
N TYR A 391 -11.98 10.54 7.75
CA TYR A 391 -12.39 9.14 7.77
C TYR A 391 -13.68 8.90 6.97
N GLU A 392 -14.67 9.79 7.09
CA GLU A 392 -15.91 9.75 6.32
C GLU A 392 -15.67 9.91 4.82
N SER A 393 -14.83 10.88 4.43
CA SER A 393 -14.43 11.07 3.03
C SER A 393 -13.75 9.83 2.44
N LYS A 394 -12.83 9.21 3.21
CA LYS A 394 -12.20 7.94 2.81
C LYS A 394 -13.24 6.82 2.66
N CYS A 395 -14.25 6.73 3.53
CA CYS A 395 -15.27 5.68 3.44
C CYS A 395 -16.17 5.84 2.22
N ALA A 396 -16.53 7.06 1.84
CA ALA A 396 -17.32 7.29 0.63
C ALA A 396 -16.59 6.86 -0.65
N ALA A 397 -15.27 7.10 -0.74
CA ALA A 397 -14.44 6.63 -1.85
C ALA A 397 -14.37 5.09 -1.94
N LYS A 398 -14.43 4.38 -0.80
CA LYS A 398 -14.36 2.91 -0.73
C LYS A 398 -15.54 2.18 -1.36
N GLU A 399 -16.73 2.80 -1.46
CA GLU A 399 -17.91 2.13 -2.03
C GLU A 399 -17.68 1.67 -3.47
N VAL A 400 -16.92 2.44 -4.27
CA VAL A 400 -16.58 2.11 -5.66
C VAL A 400 -15.65 0.88 -5.75
N GLY A 401 -14.69 0.77 -4.82
CA GLY A 401 -13.76 -0.37 -4.77
C GLY A 401 -14.42 -1.69 -4.33
N ILE A 402 -15.49 -1.62 -3.53
CA ILE A 402 -16.19 -2.79 -2.99
C ILE A 402 -16.98 -3.53 -4.07
N GLU A 403 -17.63 -2.83 -5.01
CA GLU A 403 -18.35 -3.47 -6.11
C GLU A 403 -17.42 -4.34 -6.96
N GLN A 404 -16.22 -3.85 -7.22
CA GLN A 404 -15.20 -4.62 -7.94
C GLN A 404 -14.72 -5.83 -7.14
N CYS A 405 -14.40 -5.64 -5.86
CA CYS A 405 -14.03 -6.75 -4.98
C CYS A 405 -15.13 -7.82 -4.92
N ARG A 406 -16.41 -7.42 -4.96
CA ARG A 406 -17.56 -8.32 -5.04
C ARG A 406 -17.61 -9.08 -6.36
N HIS A 407 -17.39 -8.42 -7.50
CA HIS A 407 -17.33 -9.08 -8.79
C HIS A 407 -16.22 -10.16 -8.83
N GLU A 408 -15.01 -9.81 -8.39
CA GLU A 408 -13.89 -10.76 -8.32
C GLU A 408 -14.17 -11.94 -7.38
N HIS A 409 -14.80 -11.68 -6.23
CA HIS A 409 -15.22 -12.71 -5.29
C HIS A 409 -16.23 -13.67 -5.93
N GLN A 410 -17.24 -13.17 -6.63
CA GLN A 410 -18.26 -13.99 -7.30
C GLN A 410 -17.66 -14.87 -8.41
N VAL A 411 -16.74 -14.33 -9.21
CA VAL A 411 -16.02 -15.10 -10.24
C VAL A 411 -15.22 -16.23 -9.58
N SER A 412 -14.54 -15.94 -8.47
CA SER A 412 -13.71 -16.92 -7.75
C SER A 412 -14.56 -17.99 -7.05
N LYS A 413 -15.74 -17.63 -6.55
CA LYS A 413 -16.72 -18.57 -6.01
C LYS A 413 -17.28 -19.49 -7.08
N SER A 414 -17.67 -18.92 -8.22
CA SER A 414 -18.12 -19.69 -9.39
C SER A 414 -17.04 -20.66 -9.89
N PHE A 415 -15.77 -20.28 -9.79
CA PHE A 415 -14.63 -21.16 -10.06
C PHE A 415 -14.51 -22.30 -9.05
N MET A 416 -14.64 -22.04 -7.75
CA MET A 416 -14.65 -23.09 -6.73
C MET A 416 -15.81 -24.07 -6.93
N ASP A 417 -17.01 -23.57 -7.20
CA ASP A 417 -18.18 -24.40 -7.46
C ASP A 417 -17.97 -25.26 -8.72
N ALA A 418 -17.47 -24.67 -9.81
CA ALA A 418 -17.14 -25.41 -11.03
C ALA A 418 -16.07 -26.48 -10.80
N LEU A 419 -15.09 -26.22 -9.92
CA LEU A 419 -14.05 -27.18 -9.55
C LEU A 419 -14.64 -28.36 -8.75
N LEU A 420 -15.50 -28.07 -7.76
CA LEU A 420 -16.18 -29.08 -6.95
C LEU A 420 -17.15 -29.94 -7.77
N GLU A 421 -17.80 -29.34 -8.76
CA GLU A 421 -18.72 -30.01 -9.68
C GLU A 421 -18.02 -30.72 -10.86
N GLY A 422 -16.70 -30.59 -11.00
CA GLY A 422 -15.93 -31.22 -12.08
C GLY A 422 -16.12 -30.61 -13.47
N LYS A 423 -16.59 -29.35 -13.57
CA LYS A 423 -16.82 -28.62 -14.83
C LYS A 423 -15.52 -28.05 -15.40
N MET A 424 -14.68 -28.94 -15.96
CA MET A 424 -13.31 -28.63 -16.38
C MET A 424 -13.17 -27.53 -17.45
N ASP A 425 -14.15 -27.35 -18.33
CA ASP A 425 -14.08 -26.31 -19.36
C ASP A 425 -14.17 -24.91 -18.76
N ILE A 426 -15.02 -24.73 -17.74
CA ILE A 426 -15.16 -23.49 -16.98
C ILE A 426 -13.89 -23.24 -16.16
N VAL A 427 -13.40 -24.28 -15.47
CA VAL A 427 -12.15 -24.23 -14.69
C VAL A 427 -10.98 -23.77 -15.56
N LYS A 428 -10.79 -24.38 -16.74
CA LYS A 428 -9.73 -23.99 -17.68
C LYS A 428 -9.90 -22.54 -18.15
N LYS A 429 -11.12 -22.13 -18.51
CA LYS A 429 -11.40 -20.75 -18.95
C LYS A 429 -11.03 -19.73 -17.87
N VAL A 430 -11.45 -19.96 -16.62
CA VAL A 430 -11.14 -19.05 -15.51
C VAL A 430 -9.65 -19.03 -15.20
N LEU A 431 -8.99 -20.19 -15.17
CA LEU A 431 -7.55 -20.25 -14.92
C LEU A 431 -6.75 -19.57 -16.02
N THR A 432 -7.12 -19.73 -17.29
CA THR A 432 -6.48 -19.00 -18.41
C THR A 432 -6.58 -17.49 -18.20
N GLU A 433 -7.76 -16.99 -17.87
CA GLU A 433 -7.98 -15.55 -17.71
C GLU A 433 -7.21 -15.00 -16.49
N LYS A 434 -7.27 -15.68 -15.34
CA LYS A 434 -6.58 -15.24 -14.12
C LYS A 434 -5.05 -15.32 -14.24
N ASN A 435 -4.53 -16.32 -14.95
CA ASN A 435 -3.09 -16.56 -15.11
C ASN A 435 -2.50 -16.01 -16.39
N ARG A 436 -3.28 -15.30 -17.21
CA ARG A 436 -2.86 -14.78 -18.51
C ARG A 436 -1.57 -13.96 -18.42
N GLY A 437 -0.51 -14.32 -19.11
CA GLY A 437 0.76 -13.65 -18.95
C GLY A 437 0.86 -12.34 -19.71
N ALA A 438 1.93 -11.59 -19.43
CA ALA A 438 2.27 -10.35 -20.12
C ALA A 438 2.23 -10.54 -21.65
N ASN A 439 1.63 -9.60 -22.36
CA ASN A 439 1.62 -9.69 -23.81
C ASN A 439 3.00 -9.27 -24.35
N ILE A 440 3.72 -10.20 -25.00
CA ILE A 440 5.07 -9.97 -25.56
C ILE A 440 5.00 -9.64 -27.07
N ALA A 441 3.83 -9.29 -27.59
CA ALA A 441 3.67 -8.93 -28.99
C ALA A 441 4.26 -7.53 -29.29
N SER A 442 4.90 -7.37 -30.44
CA SER A 442 5.32 -6.08 -30.98
C SER A 442 4.10 -5.25 -31.40
N GLY A 443 3.99 -4.01 -30.93
CA GLY A 443 2.88 -3.09 -31.28
C GLY A 443 1.94 -2.69 -30.13
N ILE A 444 2.29 -2.99 -28.88
CA ILE A 444 1.52 -2.61 -27.69
C ILE A 444 1.80 -1.14 -27.33
N SER A 445 0.74 -0.38 -27.01
CA SER A 445 0.90 0.96 -26.45
C SER A 445 1.40 0.89 -25.01
N ARG A 446 2.55 1.50 -24.74
CA ARG A 446 3.17 1.55 -23.40
C ARG A 446 2.96 2.93 -22.78
N THR A 447 2.13 2.98 -21.74
CA THR A 447 1.83 4.23 -21.03
C THR A 447 2.54 4.25 -19.67
N LEU A 448 3.46 5.19 -19.49
CA LEU A 448 4.13 5.41 -18.20
C LEU A 448 3.36 6.47 -17.40
N LEU A 449 2.84 6.09 -16.24
CA LEU A 449 2.19 7.01 -15.31
C LEU A 449 3.19 7.50 -14.26
N LEU A 450 3.62 8.76 -14.40
CA LEU A 450 4.39 9.48 -13.39
C LEU A 450 3.42 10.11 -12.40
N MET A 451 3.56 9.76 -11.13
CA MET A 451 2.65 10.25 -10.10
C MET A 451 3.43 10.72 -8.89
N ASP A 452 3.09 11.91 -8.39
CA ASP A 452 3.62 12.36 -7.11
C ASP A 452 3.03 11.56 -5.93
N ALA A 453 3.88 11.28 -4.95
CA ALA A 453 3.51 10.68 -3.68
C ALA A 453 4.13 11.40 -2.48
N THR A 454 4.23 12.73 -2.54
CA THR A 454 4.52 13.51 -1.34
C THR A 454 3.31 13.57 -0.39
N GLY A 455 3.49 14.15 0.79
CA GLY A 455 2.48 14.26 1.84
C GLY A 455 1.11 14.77 1.37
N SER A 456 1.09 15.72 0.45
CA SER A 456 -0.12 16.38 -0.06
C SER A 456 -0.93 15.49 -1.02
N MET A 457 -0.32 14.47 -1.62
CA MET A 457 -0.96 13.60 -2.62
C MET A 457 -1.77 12.44 -2.05
N LYS A 458 -2.00 12.38 -0.74
CA LYS A 458 -2.71 11.26 -0.09
C LYS A 458 -4.07 10.97 -0.71
N SER A 459 -4.84 12.00 -1.07
CA SER A 459 -6.15 11.85 -1.71
C SER A 459 -6.03 11.29 -3.14
N LEU A 460 -5.05 11.74 -3.92
CA LEU A 460 -4.76 11.16 -5.24
C LEU A 460 -4.38 9.68 -5.11
N LEU A 461 -3.45 9.36 -4.20
CA LEU A 461 -3.02 7.98 -4.00
C LEU A 461 -4.20 7.07 -3.65
N SER A 462 -5.14 7.54 -2.82
CA SER A 462 -6.37 6.81 -2.51
C SER A 462 -7.26 6.65 -3.74
N ALA A 463 -7.56 7.74 -4.45
CA ALA A 463 -8.41 7.70 -5.64
C ALA A 463 -7.83 6.79 -6.72
N THR A 464 -6.51 6.83 -6.93
CA THR A 464 -5.80 5.94 -7.84
C THR A 464 -5.93 4.48 -7.41
N LYS A 465 -5.74 4.14 -6.12
CA LYS A 465 -5.92 2.77 -5.58
C LYS A 465 -7.30 2.21 -5.90
N ASP A 466 -8.32 3.06 -5.84
CA ASP A 466 -9.72 2.67 -6.08
C ASP A 466 -10.05 2.55 -7.58
N THR A 467 -9.33 3.27 -8.44
CA THR A 467 -9.71 3.44 -9.86
C THR A 467 -8.86 2.68 -10.87
N VAL A 468 -7.65 2.22 -10.50
CA VAL A 468 -6.74 1.48 -11.41
C VAL A 468 -7.44 0.29 -12.09
N CYS A 469 -8.23 -0.49 -11.34
CA CYS A 469 -9.01 -1.59 -11.89
C CYS A 469 -10.02 -1.11 -12.92
N THR A 470 -10.82 -0.11 -12.55
CA THR A 470 -11.84 0.48 -13.40
C THR A 470 -11.26 1.04 -14.70
N MET A 471 -10.10 1.71 -14.65
CA MET A 471 -9.42 2.24 -15.83
C MET A 471 -9.10 1.14 -16.84
N PHE A 472 -8.49 0.05 -16.38
CA PHE A 472 -8.14 -1.09 -17.22
C PHE A 472 -9.37 -1.78 -17.79
N GLU A 473 -10.38 -2.05 -16.97
CA GLU A 473 -11.58 -2.75 -17.39
C GLU A 473 -12.35 -1.98 -18.45
N ARG A 474 -12.55 -0.67 -18.24
CA ARG A 474 -13.25 0.16 -19.22
C ARG A 474 -12.43 0.29 -20.51
N ALA A 475 -11.11 0.43 -20.43
CA ALA A 475 -10.24 0.45 -21.61
C ALA A 475 -10.35 -0.86 -22.39
N SER A 476 -10.16 -2.01 -21.72
CA SER A 476 -10.25 -3.34 -22.33
C SER A 476 -11.62 -3.60 -22.95
N ALA A 477 -12.71 -3.24 -22.28
CA ALA A 477 -14.07 -3.41 -22.80
C ALA A 477 -14.33 -2.61 -24.09
N VAL A 478 -13.79 -1.38 -24.18
CA VAL A 478 -13.91 -0.55 -25.39
C VAL A 478 -13.06 -1.11 -26.52
N LEU A 479 -11.85 -1.61 -26.22
CA LEU A 479 -10.99 -2.23 -27.22
C LEU A 479 -11.62 -3.50 -27.81
N GLU A 480 -12.17 -4.37 -26.97
CA GLU A 480 -12.89 -5.58 -27.43
C GLU A 480 -14.06 -5.24 -28.35
N GLU A 481 -14.84 -4.22 -28.01
CA GLU A 481 -15.99 -3.77 -28.81
C GLU A 481 -15.56 -3.21 -30.18
N LYS A 482 -14.34 -2.67 -30.28
CA LYS A 482 -13.71 -2.25 -31.54
C LYS A 482 -13.01 -3.38 -32.29
N GLY A 483 -13.04 -4.61 -31.77
CA GLY A 483 -12.33 -5.75 -32.35
C GLY A 483 -10.81 -5.69 -32.17
N ILE A 484 -10.33 -4.86 -31.23
CA ILE A 484 -8.92 -4.71 -30.87
C ILE A 484 -8.65 -5.57 -29.64
N SER A 485 -7.45 -6.15 -29.55
CA SER A 485 -7.08 -6.96 -28.39
C SER A 485 -7.20 -6.15 -27.09
N LYS A 486 -7.78 -6.75 -26.04
CA LYS A 486 -7.80 -6.16 -24.70
C LYS A 486 -6.40 -5.89 -24.13
N ASP A 487 -5.38 -6.53 -24.68
CA ASP A 487 -3.96 -6.38 -24.31
C ASP A 487 -3.19 -5.46 -25.27
N ALA A 488 -3.88 -4.59 -26.01
CA ALA A 488 -3.24 -3.62 -26.91
C ALA A 488 -2.48 -2.51 -26.16
N PHE A 489 -2.53 -2.50 -24.82
CA PHE A 489 -1.78 -1.57 -23.98
C PHE A 489 -1.16 -2.25 -22.76
N SER A 490 -0.13 -1.63 -22.22
CA SER A 490 0.43 -1.92 -20.91
C SER A 490 0.75 -0.62 -20.18
N MET A 491 0.73 -0.66 -18.85
CA MET A 491 1.02 0.49 -18.02
C MET A 491 2.11 0.18 -17.01
N GLN A 492 2.87 1.21 -16.67
CA GLN A 492 3.81 1.20 -15.56
C GLN A 492 3.53 2.40 -14.68
N PHE A 493 3.53 2.20 -13.37
CA PHE A 493 3.49 3.28 -12.38
C PHE A 493 4.91 3.61 -11.96
N ALA A 494 5.29 4.88 -12.08
CA ALA A 494 6.53 5.40 -11.52
C ALA A 494 6.16 6.54 -10.54
N VAL A 495 6.31 6.22 -9.27
CA VAL A 495 5.96 7.10 -8.17
C VAL A 495 7.21 7.84 -7.73
N TYR A 496 7.25 9.14 -7.99
CA TYR A 496 8.34 10.00 -7.56
C TYR A 496 7.98 10.72 -6.26
N ARG A 497 9.00 11.10 -5.51
CA ARG A 497 8.87 11.94 -4.31
C ARG A 497 9.90 13.06 -4.41
N ASN A 498 10.57 13.38 -3.31
CA ASN A 498 11.54 14.46 -3.26
C ASN A 498 12.83 14.03 -2.55
N TYR A 499 13.88 14.85 -2.65
CA TYR A 499 15.22 14.54 -2.13
C TYR A 499 15.32 14.50 -0.58
N ASN A 500 14.22 14.69 0.14
CA ASN A 500 14.15 14.32 1.56
C ASN A 500 13.85 12.84 1.80
N CYS A 501 13.54 12.08 0.75
CA CYS A 501 13.44 10.63 0.77
C CYS A 501 14.79 10.00 0.38
N ARG A 502 15.05 8.80 0.90
CA ARG A 502 16.23 7.99 0.51
C ARG A 502 16.11 7.51 -0.94
N ASP A 503 17.21 7.06 -1.52
CA ASP A 503 17.32 6.62 -2.92
C ASP A 503 16.37 5.47 -3.32
N ASN A 504 15.99 4.62 -2.37
CA ASN A 504 14.98 3.57 -2.55
C ASN A 504 13.54 4.10 -2.54
N LYS A 505 13.30 5.31 -2.02
CA LYS A 505 11.98 5.93 -1.85
C LYS A 505 11.74 7.16 -2.70
N ILE A 506 12.79 7.83 -3.19
CA ILE A 506 12.66 8.95 -4.11
C ILE A 506 11.98 8.55 -5.43
N LEU A 507 12.15 7.29 -5.85
CA LEU A 507 11.47 6.68 -6.99
C LEU A 507 11.19 5.20 -6.74
N GLU A 508 9.90 4.86 -6.73
CA GLU A 508 9.39 3.48 -6.70
C GLU A 508 8.65 3.21 -8.03
N VAL A 509 8.96 2.10 -8.69
CA VAL A 509 8.44 1.79 -10.02
C VAL A 509 7.82 0.38 -10.02
N SER A 510 6.65 0.22 -10.63
CA SER A 510 6.04 -1.08 -10.86
C SER A 510 6.69 -1.80 -12.05
N PRO A 511 6.53 -3.11 -12.20
CA PRO A 511 6.73 -3.75 -13.50
C PRO A 511 5.79 -3.15 -14.56
N TRP A 512 6.09 -3.43 -15.84
CA TRP A 512 5.13 -3.20 -16.92
C TRP A 512 4.02 -4.24 -16.81
N GLU A 513 2.78 -3.79 -16.71
CA GLU A 513 1.63 -4.64 -16.42
C GLU A 513 0.52 -4.44 -17.46
N THR A 514 -0.05 -5.55 -17.91
CA THR A 514 -1.30 -5.59 -18.70
C THR A 514 -2.52 -5.89 -17.82
N LYS A 515 -2.30 -6.10 -16.52
CA LYS A 515 -3.33 -6.43 -15.53
C LYS A 515 -3.44 -5.37 -14.46
N ALA A 516 -4.67 -4.95 -14.17
CA ALA A 516 -4.93 -4.03 -13.08
C ALA A 516 -4.58 -4.58 -11.70
N SER A 517 -4.78 -5.88 -11.44
CA SER A 517 -4.57 -6.46 -10.11
C SER A 517 -3.12 -6.35 -9.62
N ASN A 518 -2.16 -6.49 -10.53
CA ASN A 518 -0.73 -6.36 -10.21
C ASN A 518 -0.37 -4.89 -9.91
N LEU A 519 -0.89 -3.95 -10.72
CA LEU A 519 -0.71 -2.52 -10.47
C LEU A 519 -1.42 -2.07 -9.19
N ARG A 520 -2.61 -2.62 -8.90
CA ARG A 520 -3.34 -2.39 -7.65
C ARG A 520 -2.51 -2.85 -6.44
N THR A 521 -1.87 -4.02 -6.55
CA THR A 521 -0.99 -4.54 -5.50
C THR A 521 0.22 -3.62 -5.28
N PHE A 522 0.81 -3.10 -6.36
CA PHE A 522 1.89 -2.11 -6.26
C PHE A 522 1.41 -0.82 -5.59
N ILE A 523 0.35 -0.20 -6.11
CA ILE A 523 -0.11 1.10 -5.64
C ILE A 523 -0.65 1.06 -4.21
N ASN A 524 -1.28 -0.04 -3.78
CA ASN A 524 -1.72 -0.23 -2.40
C ASN A 524 -0.59 -0.10 -1.38
N ARG A 525 0.64 -0.48 -1.77
CA ARG A 525 1.85 -0.38 -0.92
C ARG A 525 2.45 1.03 -0.91
N ILE A 526 2.10 1.86 -1.89
CA ILE A 526 2.59 3.23 -1.97
C ILE A 526 1.86 4.08 -0.93
N GLY A 527 2.65 4.69 -0.04
CA GLY A 527 2.21 5.70 0.91
C GLY A 527 2.81 7.07 0.58
N PRO A 528 2.15 8.16 1.00
CA PRO A 528 2.67 9.51 0.86
C PRO A 528 3.89 9.70 1.79
N GLU A 529 5.00 10.21 1.28
CA GLU A 529 6.22 10.43 2.05
C GLU A 529 7.04 11.61 1.48
N GLY A 530 7.70 12.38 2.34
CA GLY A 530 8.52 13.50 1.92
C GLY A 530 7.71 14.73 1.48
N GLY A 531 8.36 15.62 0.73
CA GLY A 531 7.81 16.90 0.27
C GLY A 531 8.64 18.11 0.73
N LYS A 532 8.92 19.04 -0.20
CA LYS A 532 9.73 20.26 0.03
C LYS A 532 9.32 21.42 -0.92
N GLY A 533 8.03 21.62 -1.14
CA GLY A 533 7.55 22.57 -2.14
C GLY A 533 7.66 21.96 -3.54
N HIS A 534 8.62 22.40 -4.35
CA HIS A 534 8.88 21.79 -5.67
C HIS A 534 9.23 20.31 -5.54
N GLU A 535 8.86 19.51 -6.52
CA GLU A 535 9.00 18.05 -6.49
C GLU A 535 10.00 17.51 -7.49
N ALA A 536 10.49 16.28 -7.25
CA ALA A 536 11.52 15.69 -8.08
C ALA A 536 10.95 15.04 -9.35
N ILE A 537 10.17 15.80 -10.13
CA ILE A 537 9.61 15.40 -11.43
C ILE A 537 10.74 14.97 -12.38
N GLU A 538 11.91 15.60 -12.28
CA GLU A 538 13.12 15.24 -13.04
C GLU A 538 13.53 13.77 -12.85
N ILE A 539 13.29 13.19 -11.68
CA ILE A 539 13.59 11.77 -11.40
C ILE A 539 12.60 10.85 -12.12
N GLY A 540 11.33 11.24 -12.16
CA GLY A 540 10.31 10.53 -12.95
C GLY A 540 10.60 10.59 -14.44
N LEU A 541 10.95 11.76 -14.96
CA LEU A 541 11.31 11.94 -16.37
C LEU A 541 12.61 11.23 -16.75
N TRP A 542 13.60 11.19 -15.86
CA TRP A 542 14.82 10.40 -16.05
C TRP A 542 14.50 8.91 -16.25
N HIS A 543 13.56 8.37 -15.46
CA HIS A 543 13.10 7.00 -15.64
C HIS A 543 12.37 6.82 -16.98
N ALA A 544 11.53 7.78 -17.36
CA ALA A 544 10.86 7.77 -18.67
C ALA A 544 11.86 7.74 -19.84
N VAL A 545 12.93 8.54 -19.78
CA VAL A 545 14.00 8.52 -20.78
C VAL A 545 14.67 7.16 -20.83
N LYS A 546 15.01 6.57 -19.68
CA LYS A 546 15.61 5.24 -19.61
C LYS A 546 14.71 4.15 -20.23
N GLU A 547 13.41 4.19 -19.96
CA GLU A 547 12.46 3.25 -20.58
C GLU A 547 12.29 3.50 -22.09
N SER A 548 12.41 4.75 -22.55
CA SER A 548 12.38 5.09 -23.97
C SER A 548 13.59 4.59 -24.76
N GLU A 549 14.70 4.27 -24.10
CA GLU A 549 15.93 3.75 -24.73
C GLU A 549 15.91 2.23 -24.87
N ARG A 550 14.90 1.56 -24.32
CA ARG A 550 14.70 0.14 -24.47
C ARG A 550 14.12 -0.17 -25.86
N GLN A 551 14.34 -1.39 -26.33
CA GLN A 551 13.87 -1.86 -27.64
C GLN A 551 12.34 -1.76 -27.81
N ASP A 552 11.62 -1.80 -26.70
CA ASP A 552 10.17 -1.61 -26.64
C ASP A 552 9.86 -0.22 -26.06
N GLU A 553 9.87 0.79 -26.92
CA GLU A 553 9.75 2.20 -26.53
C GLU A 553 8.41 2.52 -25.86
N ILE A 554 8.43 3.49 -24.94
CA ILE A 554 7.20 4.04 -24.36
C ILE A 554 6.44 4.87 -25.40
N SER A 555 5.13 4.75 -25.42
CA SER A 555 4.27 5.45 -26.38
C SER A 555 3.85 6.83 -25.91
N GLN A 556 3.75 7.02 -24.58
CA GLN A 556 3.35 8.25 -23.93
C GLN A 556 3.69 8.23 -22.44
N VAL A 557 3.74 9.43 -21.85
CA VAL A 557 3.86 9.64 -20.41
C VAL A 557 2.64 10.41 -19.93
N ILE A 558 2.08 10.01 -18.80
CA ILE A 558 1.04 10.77 -18.09
C ILE A 558 1.66 11.23 -16.76
N LEU A 559 1.77 12.53 -16.56
CA LEU A 559 2.31 13.17 -15.36
C LEU A 559 1.17 13.73 -14.50
N ILE A 560 1.10 13.33 -13.24
CA ILE A 560 0.10 13.81 -12.28
C ILE A 560 0.79 14.30 -11.00
N GLY A 561 0.54 15.55 -10.60
CA GLY A 561 1.16 16.14 -9.41
C GLY A 561 0.54 17.48 -9.00
N ASP A 562 0.86 17.95 -7.81
CA ASP A 562 0.35 19.20 -7.23
C ASP A 562 1.41 20.29 -7.06
N ALA A 563 2.68 19.99 -7.34
CA ALA A 563 3.79 20.96 -7.30
C ALA A 563 4.63 20.97 -8.60
N PRO A 564 5.31 22.09 -8.91
CA PRO A 564 6.20 22.18 -10.07
C PRO A 564 7.52 21.42 -9.86
N ALA A 565 8.20 21.08 -10.96
CA ALA A 565 9.51 20.43 -10.95
C ALA A 565 10.58 21.26 -10.22
N ASN A 566 11.59 20.58 -9.64
CA ASN A 566 12.73 21.27 -9.05
C ASN A 566 13.53 22.04 -10.11
N THR A 567 13.87 23.30 -9.81
CA THR A 567 14.86 24.06 -10.58
C THR A 567 16.27 23.51 -10.32
N LYS A 568 17.24 23.84 -11.18
CA LYS A 568 18.65 23.44 -10.97
C LYS A 568 19.19 23.83 -9.59
N THR A 569 18.79 25.00 -9.09
CA THR A 569 19.11 25.47 -7.73
C THR A 569 18.43 24.62 -6.64
N ASN A 570 17.16 24.26 -6.83
CA ASN A 570 16.44 23.41 -5.88
C ASN A 570 17.05 22.01 -5.81
N VAL A 571 17.43 21.41 -6.94
CA VAL A 571 18.11 20.10 -6.98
C VAL A 571 19.38 20.14 -6.15
N ALA A 572 20.25 21.13 -6.38
CA ALA A 572 21.51 21.26 -5.63
C ALA A 572 21.27 21.45 -4.12
N LYS A 573 20.34 22.33 -3.74
CA LYS A 573 19.98 22.59 -2.34
C LYS A 573 19.38 21.36 -1.66
N ASN A 574 18.47 20.66 -2.34
CA ASN A 574 17.73 19.56 -1.75
C ASN A 574 18.61 18.30 -1.61
N ARG A 575 19.50 18.05 -2.58
CA ARG A 575 20.50 16.96 -2.51
C ARG A 575 21.50 17.13 -1.36
N ALA A 576 21.82 18.36 -0.98
CA ALA A 576 22.75 18.66 0.11
C ALA A 576 22.34 18.05 1.47
N GLN A 577 21.06 17.72 1.67
CA GLN A 577 20.58 17.09 2.90
C GLN A 577 21.29 15.76 3.22
N PHE A 578 21.48 14.91 2.21
CA PHE A 578 22.19 13.63 2.37
C PHE A 578 23.66 13.72 1.94
N GLY A 579 24.03 14.79 1.21
CA GLY A 579 25.38 15.04 0.72
C GLY A 579 25.73 14.25 -0.54
N GLU A 580 26.64 14.79 -1.35
CA GLU A 580 27.02 14.17 -2.63
C GLU A 580 27.75 12.81 -2.47
N ALA A 581 28.40 12.57 -1.33
CA ALA A 581 29.00 11.26 -1.04
C ALA A 581 27.94 10.14 -0.97
N TYR A 582 26.77 10.43 -0.42
CA TYR A 582 25.63 9.51 -0.40
C TYR A 582 25.09 9.28 -1.81
N TRP A 583 24.80 10.36 -2.55
CA TRP A 583 24.20 10.24 -3.88
C TRP A 583 25.10 9.52 -4.88
N LYS A 584 26.43 9.69 -4.79
CA LYS A 584 27.40 8.94 -5.61
C LYS A 584 27.29 7.42 -5.49
N GLN A 585 26.77 6.91 -4.38
CA GLN A 585 26.56 5.48 -4.14
C GLN A 585 25.16 5.02 -4.56
N SER A 586 24.30 5.93 -5.04
CA SER A 586 22.92 5.67 -5.39
C SER A 586 22.69 5.57 -6.90
N ARG A 587 21.47 5.17 -7.30
CA ARG A 587 21.00 5.19 -8.70
C ARG A 587 20.99 6.60 -9.33
N PHE A 588 21.03 7.64 -8.51
CA PHE A 588 20.95 9.06 -8.91
C PHE A 588 22.25 9.81 -8.64
N ALA A 589 23.39 9.13 -8.86
CA ALA A 589 24.72 9.70 -8.69
C ALA A 589 24.91 10.98 -9.48
N THR A 590 24.53 10.98 -10.76
CA THR A 590 24.54 12.17 -11.61
C THR A 590 23.25 12.95 -11.38
N PRO A 591 23.32 14.24 -11.02
CA PRO A 591 22.15 15.11 -10.98
C PRO A 591 21.46 15.16 -12.34
N THR A 592 20.13 15.11 -12.33
CA THR A 592 19.28 15.29 -13.52
C THR A 592 18.39 16.51 -13.34
N TYR A 593 17.86 17.05 -14.43
CA TYR A 593 17.04 18.25 -14.46
C TYR A 593 15.89 18.05 -15.44
N TYR A 594 14.70 18.55 -15.09
CA TYR A 594 13.50 18.25 -15.87
C TYR A 594 13.59 18.79 -17.30
N GLU A 595 14.23 19.95 -17.54
CA GLU A 595 14.41 20.49 -18.89
C GLU A 595 15.27 19.59 -19.78
N ASP A 596 16.32 19.00 -19.22
CA ASP A 596 17.27 18.18 -19.96
C ASP A 596 16.63 16.82 -20.34
N GLU A 597 15.84 16.23 -19.44
CA GLU A 597 15.08 15.00 -19.75
C GLU A 597 13.90 15.27 -20.68
N LEU A 598 13.26 16.44 -20.57
CA LEU A 598 12.17 16.86 -21.44
C LEU A 598 12.61 16.97 -22.92
N GLU A 599 13.77 17.56 -23.19
CA GLU A 599 14.32 17.64 -24.55
C GLU A 599 14.64 16.24 -25.12
N LYS A 600 15.11 15.30 -24.29
CA LYS A 600 15.33 13.90 -24.74
C LYS A 600 14.02 13.22 -25.13
N LEU A 601 12.95 13.37 -24.34
CA LEU A 601 11.64 12.79 -24.69
C LEU A 601 11.02 13.45 -25.93
N LYS A 602 11.20 14.76 -26.08
CA LYS A 602 10.76 15.53 -27.24
C LYS A 602 11.46 15.10 -28.53
N THR A 603 12.77 14.86 -28.50
CA THR A 603 13.52 14.37 -29.68
C THR A 603 13.06 12.98 -30.13
N LYS A 604 12.54 12.16 -29.20
CA LYS A 604 11.90 10.87 -29.48
C LYS A 604 10.40 10.96 -29.82
N ASN A 605 9.84 12.17 -29.85
CA ASN A 605 8.41 12.41 -30.13
C ASN A 605 7.46 11.67 -29.17
N ILE A 606 7.86 11.54 -27.90
CA ILE A 606 7.05 10.94 -26.83
C ILE A 606 6.25 12.05 -26.15
N PRO A 607 4.90 12.05 -26.24
CA PRO A 607 4.07 13.06 -25.61
C PRO A 607 3.98 12.88 -24.09
N ILE A 608 4.01 13.99 -23.35
CA ILE A 608 3.77 14.03 -21.92
C ILE A 608 2.45 14.74 -21.66
N HIS A 609 1.44 14.00 -21.25
CA HIS A 609 0.15 14.54 -20.84
C HIS A 609 0.25 14.91 -19.35
N ALA A 610 -0.08 16.14 -18.96
CA ALA A 610 0.16 16.66 -17.62
C ALA A 610 -1.13 17.09 -16.89
N PHE A 611 -1.34 16.59 -15.68
CA PHE A 611 -2.53 16.82 -14.86
C PHE A 611 -2.11 17.45 -13.56
N TYR A 612 -2.47 18.73 -13.41
CA TYR A 612 -2.12 19.48 -12.21
C TYR A 612 -3.30 19.53 -11.26
N LEU A 613 -3.03 19.36 -9.97
CA LEU A 613 -4.05 19.41 -8.92
C LEU A 613 -4.24 20.82 -8.37
N THR A 614 -3.20 21.66 -8.43
CA THR A 614 -3.21 23.02 -7.88
C THR A 614 -2.70 24.02 -8.91
N ASP A 615 -3.15 25.27 -8.80
CA ASP A 615 -2.63 26.36 -9.65
C ASP A 615 -1.12 26.59 -9.48
N TYR A 616 -0.52 26.12 -8.37
CA TYR A 616 0.91 26.22 -8.11
C TYR A 616 1.75 25.40 -9.12
N ALA A 617 1.25 24.25 -9.59
CA ALA A 617 1.92 23.41 -10.58
C ALA A 617 1.61 23.80 -12.04
N LYS A 618 0.55 24.59 -12.25
CA LYS A 618 -0.06 24.85 -13.57
C LYS A 618 0.92 25.28 -14.65
N ASP A 619 1.69 26.35 -14.41
CA ASP A 619 2.57 26.91 -15.45
C ASP A 619 3.67 25.91 -15.87
N ASN A 620 4.22 25.17 -14.90
CA ASN A 620 5.25 24.16 -15.17
C ASN A 620 4.67 22.96 -15.94
N PHE A 621 3.49 22.48 -15.56
CA PHE A 621 2.83 21.34 -16.21
C PHE A 621 2.36 21.70 -17.63
N GLN A 622 1.83 22.91 -17.82
CA GLN A 622 1.46 23.42 -19.15
C GLN A 622 2.69 23.53 -20.07
N LYS A 623 3.83 23.98 -19.54
CA LYS A 623 5.09 24.03 -20.30
C LYS A 623 5.52 22.62 -20.74
N ILE A 624 5.57 21.66 -19.80
CA ILE A 624 5.96 20.27 -20.07
C ILE A 624 5.07 19.63 -21.16
N ALA A 625 3.75 19.77 -21.04
CA ALA A 625 2.82 19.20 -22.00
C ALA A 625 2.92 19.87 -23.37
N LYS A 626 2.99 21.21 -23.41
CA LYS A 626 3.09 21.97 -24.67
C LYS A 626 4.35 21.62 -25.45
N GLU A 627 5.50 21.51 -24.78
CA GLU A 627 6.78 21.20 -25.43
C GLU A 627 6.84 19.80 -26.02
N THR A 628 6.06 18.86 -25.49
CA THR A 628 6.00 17.46 -25.95
C THR A 628 4.75 17.13 -26.76
N LYS A 629 3.91 18.14 -27.08
CA LYS A 629 2.62 17.97 -27.77
C LYS A 629 1.63 17.08 -27.02
N GLY A 630 1.71 17.07 -25.68
CA GLY A 630 0.75 16.42 -24.81
C GLY A 630 -0.43 17.33 -24.42
N ARG A 631 -1.40 16.73 -23.73
CA ARG A 631 -2.58 17.41 -23.18
C ARG A 631 -2.29 17.91 -21.77
N CYS A 632 -2.82 19.06 -21.37
CA CYS A 632 -2.73 19.54 -19.99
C CYS A 632 -4.11 19.91 -19.45
N GLU A 633 -4.52 19.35 -18.32
CA GLU A 633 -5.78 19.71 -17.67
C GLU A 633 -5.65 19.80 -16.15
N TRP A 634 -6.63 20.45 -15.53
CA TRP A 634 -6.78 20.51 -14.09
C TRP A 634 -7.56 19.29 -13.59
N LEU A 635 -7.13 18.74 -12.46
CA LEU A 635 -7.76 17.58 -11.83
C LEU A 635 -8.15 17.88 -10.38
N ASP A 636 -9.44 17.85 -10.09
CA ASP A 636 -9.97 18.02 -8.74
C ASP A 636 -10.29 16.69 -8.06
N ILE A 637 -9.30 16.12 -7.39
CA ILE A 637 -9.48 14.89 -6.60
C ILE A 637 -10.23 15.14 -5.30
N SER A 638 -10.32 16.39 -4.83
CA SER A 638 -11.05 16.72 -3.60
C SER A 638 -12.57 16.71 -3.80
N SER A 639 -13.03 16.78 -5.06
CA SER A 639 -14.43 16.66 -5.42
C SER A 639 -14.96 15.21 -5.29
N THR A 640 -16.27 15.07 -5.08
CA THR A 640 -16.95 13.76 -5.08
C THR A 640 -16.86 13.03 -6.42
N THR A 641 -16.53 13.75 -7.50
CA THR A 641 -16.34 13.22 -8.87
C THR A 641 -14.87 13.02 -9.24
N GLY A 642 -13.93 13.36 -8.36
CA GLY A 642 -12.50 13.44 -8.70
C GLY A 642 -11.89 12.11 -9.16
N ALA A 643 -12.25 11.01 -8.49
CA ALA A 643 -11.83 9.66 -8.87
C ALA A 643 -12.37 9.26 -10.27
N GLU A 644 -13.60 9.65 -10.59
CA GLU A 644 -14.21 9.40 -11.89
C GLU A 644 -13.53 10.24 -12.98
N SER A 645 -13.21 11.51 -12.70
CA SER A 645 -12.44 12.37 -13.61
C SER A 645 -11.05 11.80 -13.91
N LEU A 646 -10.34 11.33 -12.88
CA LEU A 646 -9.04 10.66 -13.04
C LEU A 646 -9.18 9.39 -13.91
N THR A 647 -10.21 8.58 -13.62
CA THR A 647 -10.51 7.35 -14.38
C THR A 647 -10.74 7.66 -15.85
N ASN A 648 -11.63 8.61 -16.15
CA ASN A 648 -11.95 9.03 -17.50
C ASN A 648 -10.70 9.52 -18.22
N PHE A 649 -9.96 10.41 -17.56
CA PHE A 649 -8.80 11.04 -18.14
C PHE A 649 -7.73 9.99 -18.57
N VAL A 650 -7.30 9.14 -17.64
CA VAL A 650 -6.27 8.12 -17.94
C VAL A 650 -6.76 7.14 -19.00
N THR A 651 -8.03 6.72 -18.91
CA THR A 651 -8.60 5.76 -19.86
C THR A 651 -8.69 6.33 -21.28
N GLU A 652 -9.04 7.62 -21.43
CA GLU A 652 -9.10 8.28 -22.74
C GLU A 652 -7.73 8.30 -23.43
N GLU A 653 -6.66 8.68 -22.73
CA GLU A 653 -5.33 8.74 -23.34
C GLU A 653 -4.75 7.35 -23.64
N VAL A 654 -5.03 6.36 -22.78
CA VAL A 654 -4.67 4.97 -23.04
C VAL A 654 -5.36 4.50 -24.32
N LEU A 655 -6.68 4.69 -24.45
CA LEU A 655 -7.45 4.29 -25.63
C LEU A 655 -6.98 5.00 -26.91
N ARG A 656 -6.69 6.31 -26.82
CA ARG A 656 -6.26 7.10 -27.97
C ARG A 656 -4.97 6.57 -28.59
N LYS A 657 -4.05 6.04 -27.78
CA LYS A 657 -2.81 5.42 -28.27
C LYS A 657 -2.97 3.95 -28.58
N SER A 658 -3.69 3.19 -27.76
CA SER A 658 -3.79 1.73 -27.90
C SER A 658 -4.66 1.30 -29.08
N ALA A 659 -5.61 2.14 -29.51
CA ALA A 659 -6.47 1.83 -30.65
C ALA A 659 -5.92 2.31 -32.01
N GLY A 660 -4.69 2.84 -32.06
CA GLY A 660 -4.05 3.32 -33.29
C GLY A 660 -4.92 4.34 -34.02
N ASP A 661 -5.18 4.11 -35.31
CA ASP A 661 -6.00 4.99 -36.15
C ASP A 661 -7.47 5.12 -35.68
N GLN A 662 -7.95 4.18 -34.84
CA GLN A 662 -9.28 4.24 -34.25
C GLN A 662 -9.31 4.93 -32.87
N GLY A 663 -8.20 5.54 -32.45
CA GLY A 663 -8.04 6.20 -31.15
C GLY A 663 -9.20 7.10 -30.75
N ASP A 664 -9.51 8.10 -31.59
CA ASP A 664 -10.60 9.05 -31.28
C ASP A 664 -11.98 8.38 -31.31
N ALA A 665 -12.20 7.41 -32.21
CA ALA A 665 -13.45 6.67 -32.27
C ALA A 665 -13.64 5.73 -31.06
N ALA A 666 -12.56 5.25 -30.45
CA ALA A 666 -12.57 4.48 -29.20
C ALA A 666 -12.87 5.40 -28.01
N VAL A 667 -12.27 6.59 -27.96
CA VAL A 667 -12.56 7.60 -26.94
C VAL A 667 -14.02 8.04 -26.97
N GLU A 668 -14.61 8.27 -28.15
CA GLU A 668 -16.02 8.65 -28.25
C GLU A 668 -16.97 7.51 -27.83
N LEU A 669 -16.62 6.25 -28.14
CA LEU A 669 -17.36 5.09 -27.63
C LEU A 669 -17.28 5.00 -26.09
N TYR A 670 -16.09 5.22 -25.52
CA TYR A 670 -15.89 5.27 -24.08
C TYR A 670 -16.77 6.34 -23.43
N LYS A 671 -16.75 7.57 -23.97
CA LYS A 671 -17.56 8.68 -23.45
C LYS A 671 -19.04 8.39 -23.52
N ALA A 672 -19.53 7.82 -24.62
CA ALA A 672 -20.94 7.47 -24.76
C ALA A 672 -21.42 6.44 -23.72
N LYS A 673 -20.53 5.53 -23.30
CA LYS A 673 -20.86 4.40 -22.42
C LYS A 673 -20.69 4.72 -20.94
N TYR A 674 -19.63 5.46 -20.58
CA TYR A 674 -19.23 5.62 -19.19
C TYR A 674 -19.28 7.07 -18.69
N VAL A 675 -19.17 8.07 -19.57
CA VAL A 675 -19.22 9.48 -19.17
C VAL A 675 -20.68 9.94 -19.17
N LYS A 676 -21.26 10.08 -17.97
CA LYS A 676 -22.60 10.65 -17.83
C LYS A 676 -22.61 12.06 -18.43
N LYS A 677 -23.46 12.31 -19.44
CA LYS A 677 -23.76 13.67 -19.89
C LYS A 677 -24.32 14.45 -18.70
N MET A 678 -23.55 15.38 -18.15
CA MET A 678 -24.10 16.38 -17.24
C MET A 678 -25.14 17.16 -18.04
N PHE A 679 -26.42 16.93 -17.76
CA PHE A 679 -27.44 17.90 -18.11
C PHE A 679 -27.15 19.14 -17.27
N ILE A 680 -26.66 20.18 -17.95
CA ILE A 680 -26.61 21.52 -17.37
C ILE A 680 -28.07 21.93 -17.18
N SER A 681 -28.51 21.98 -15.92
CA SER A 681 -29.75 22.67 -15.51
C SER A 681 -29.40 23.90 -14.72
#